data_AF-A0A1X0NIX9-F1
#
_entry.id   AF-A0A1X0NIX9-F1
#
_cell.length_a   1.000
_cell.length_b   1.000
_cell.length_c   1.000
_cell.angle_alpha   90.00
_cell.angle_beta   90.00
_cell.angle_gamma   90.00
#
_symmetry.space_group_name_H-M   'P 1'
#
loop_
_entity.id
_entity.type
_entity.pdbx_description
1 polymer ?
#
loop_
_entity_poly.entity_id
_entity_poly.type
_entity_poly.pdbx_seq_one_letter_code
_entity_poly.pdbx_strand_id
1 'polypeptide(L)'
;MEVAKDLKQKGNTCFANGDVNGAEAAYLHCIKVLTNNQQQKKEKEEMDSIPSDDATRQLLATLYSNLSNVYHVQGSYDKSWEAAQKATNCDSTFTKAWLRYMQARRLAGYPFEAFVTLLRYFRPLIRRHNSSSTSALNLGDISEEVEEPLYRDLGLSNVSPHIELQDYKGGVGIVAHRAIKPNEVILVEKRFETSFVDPSLNTQGDLTTQKIVEYFARKIYPHQRDHSQEWERFKKEFKGCWPRCPEDISNETREEMIHALRVQFPDMNESDFEDLFSFAVMCRYNCFHSGFFRACALANHSCLANAAMKFNPQLNTVTLIAVRPINPGDFVNVKYFSDAHFLMGVGKRREYLRSWLFWCACERCCRDNDNEAKEEYVQCTNCQKYTHLPLVSDPKTINDNDAFLLNEKPCIHCGEIQTWPSEKKLRVSHSLLSFNEVTSNIKFPEVAEWLLVKLREISEFHVHHVHWLYRVLFYFFCVPVTSIVNETFETFTKLGWNSSHIEDLLRDYGIRELYMQSISNSTNKSFIQEKERQDTDYTLSTRNTYGNTIDNDINIALNTTGTDGASDKLTPEEVRGGDILYVLCVLWQLISPFYPEYEGWALHRAICQLVLFAHTHPNEERALPAAEAMALLRYHGKYLGPAEISTWIHAYNMHKPTGQRKGLLTSKQIKKAFQP
;
A
#
# COMPACT_ATOMS: atom_id res chain seq x y z
N MET A 1 23.10 49.46 -4.85
CA MET A 1 23.15 48.41 -5.89
C MET A 1 24.51 48.34 -6.59
N GLU A 2 25.09 49.45 -7.02
CA GLU A 2 26.42 49.42 -7.71
C GLU A 2 27.54 48.83 -6.84
N VAL A 3 27.67 49.30 -5.59
CA VAL A 3 28.60 48.73 -4.59
C VAL A 3 28.43 47.22 -4.41
N ALA A 4 27.20 46.71 -4.49
CA ALA A 4 26.93 45.27 -4.35
C ALA A 4 27.36 44.48 -5.60
N LYS A 5 27.22 45.06 -6.79
CA LYS A 5 27.71 44.46 -8.05
C LYS A 5 29.24 44.37 -8.05
N ASP A 6 29.92 45.43 -7.60
CA ASP A 6 31.38 45.45 -7.51
C ASP A 6 31.91 44.40 -6.53
N LEU A 7 31.29 44.29 -5.34
CA LEU A 7 31.65 43.28 -4.34
C LEU A 7 31.38 41.85 -4.84
N LYS A 8 30.26 41.62 -5.54
CA LYS A 8 29.99 40.34 -6.20
C LYS A 8 31.07 40.00 -7.22
N GLN A 9 31.43 40.95 -8.08
CA GLN A 9 32.45 40.74 -9.10
C GLN A 9 33.82 40.46 -8.49
N LYS A 10 34.19 41.19 -7.43
CA LYS A 10 35.40 40.92 -6.65
C LYS A 10 35.41 39.49 -6.11
N GLY A 11 34.29 39.04 -5.52
CA GLY A 11 34.16 37.66 -5.02
C GLY A 11 34.31 36.61 -6.13
N ASN A 12 33.69 36.84 -7.30
CA ASN A 12 33.83 35.96 -8.46
C ASN A 12 35.29 35.86 -8.93
N THR A 13 36.00 37.00 -9.02
CA THR A 13 37.41 37.04 -9.42
C THR A 13 38.31 36.32 -8.43
N CYS A 14 38.14 36.57 -7.13
CA CYS A 14 38.87 35.84 -6.08
C CYS A 14 38.65 34.32 -6.22
N PHE A 15 37.40 33.89 -6.37
CA PHE A 15 37.06 32.48 -6.50
C PHE A 15 37.69 31.84 -7.75
N ALA A 16 37.63 32.50 -8.90
CA ALA A 16 38.23 32.03 -10.14
C ALA A 16 39.76 31.89 -10.06
N ASN A 17 40.41 32.75 -9.27
CA ASN A 17 41.86 32.73 -9.04
C ASN A 17 42.28 31.73 -7.95
N GLY A 18 41.36 30.96 -7.36
CA GLY A 18 41.63 30.05 -6.25
C GLY A 18 41.77 30.72 -4.88
N ASP A 19 41.53 32.03 -4.78
CA ASP A 19 41.50 32.77 -3.51
C ASP A 19 40.12 32.61 -2.84
N VAL A 20 39.92 31.46 -2.20
CA VAL A 20 38.64 31.09 -1.58
C VAL A 20 38.31 31.99 -0.38
N ASN A 21 39.30 32.41 0.39
CA ASN A 21 39.11 33.30 1.55
C ASN A 21 38.74 34.73 1.13
N GLY A 22 39.38 35.26 0.08
CA GLY A 22 39.02 36.56 -0.49
C GLY A 22 37.63 36.55 -1.11
N ALA A 23 37.24 35.42 -1.72
CA ALA A 23 35.88 35.23 -2.23
C ALA A 23 34.83 35.24 -1.10
N GLU A 24 35.07 34.48 -0.03
CA GLU A 24 34.21 34.46 1.17
C GLU A 24 33.99 35.87 1.73
N ALA A 25 35.07 36.58 2.00
CA ALA A 25 35.02 37.93 2.57
C ALA A 25 34.25 38.92 1.67
N ALA A 26 34.47 38.85 0.36
CA ALA A 26 33.78 39.71 -0.60
C ALA A 26 32.27 39.41 -0.66
N TYR A 27 31.86 38.13 -0.70
CA TYR A 27 30.45 37.76 -0.71
C TYR A 27 29.74 38.11 0.60
N LEU A 28 30.34 37.84 1.76
CA LEU A 28 29.77 38.20 3.07
C LEU A 28 29.60 39.72 3.21
N HIS A 29 30.59 40.50 2.75
CA HIS A 29 30.48 41.95 2.73
C HIS A 29 29.32 42.42 1.84
N CYS A 30 29.19 41.84 0.65
CA CYS A 30 28.09 42.15 -0.26
C CYS A 30 26.72 41.84 0.38
N ILE A 31 26.57 40.65 0.98
CA ILE A 31 25.35 40.24 1.68
C ILE A 31 25.00 41.25 2.77
N LYS A 32 25.97 41.63 3.62
CA LYS A 32 25.76 42.60 4.69
C LYS A 32 25.29 43.96 4.19
N VAL A 33 25.88 44.45 3.08
CA VAL A 33 25.44 45.70 2.43
C VAL A 33 23.99 45.60 1.97
N LEU A 34 23.59 44.48 1.37
CA LEU A 34 22.23 44.30 0.87
C LEU A 34 21.20 44.14 2.00
N THR A 35 21.52 43.38 3.05
CA THR A 35 20.59 43.16 4.19
C THR A 35 20.41 44.41 5.03
N ASN A 36 21.48 45.17 5.29
CA ASN A 36 21.39 46.43 6.06
C ASN A 36 20.55 47.48 5.32
N ASN A 37 20.68 47.55 3.99
CA ASN A 37 19.88 48.44 3.17
C ASN A 37 18.38 48.04 3.14
N GLN A 38 18.05 46.75 3.27
CA GLN A 38 16.67 46.29 3.40
C GLN A 38 16.07 46.63 4.76
N GLN A 39 16.84 46.50 5.85
CA GLN A 39 16.39 46.83 7.20
C GLN A 39 16.10 48.34 7.33
N GLN A 40 16.98 49.18 6.78
CA GLN A 40 16.79 50.64 6.74
C GLN A 40 15.62 51.10 5.85
N LYS A 41 15.23 50.31 4.84
CA LYS A 41 14.04 50.56 4.01
C LYS A 41 12.75 50.15 4.72
N LYS A 42 12.73 49.00 5.39
CA LYS A 42 11.56 48.53 6.17
C LYS A 42 11.22 49.48 7.32
N GLU A 43 12.21 50.12 7.94
CA GLU A 43 12.00 51.14 8.99
C GLU A 43 11.45 52.48 8.45
N LYS A 44 11.41 52.68 7.12
CA LYS A 44 10.93 53.92 6.47
C LYS A 44 9.59 53.79 5.74
N GLU A 45 9.08 52.59 5.54
CA GLU A 45 7.83 52.32 4.80
C GLU A 45 6.79 51.62 5.70
N GLU A 46 6.22 52.34 6.66
CA GLU A 46 4.93 52.02 7.27
C GLU A 46 3.82 52.81 6.54
N MET A 47 3.32 52.28 5.42
CA MET A 47 1.93 52.42 4.93
C MET A 47 1.79 51.77 3.56
N ASP A 48 0.96 50.72 3.49
CA ASP A 48 0.25 50.21 2.31
C ASP A 48 0.97 50.26 0.94
N SER A 49 1.86 49.28 0.71
CA SER A 49 1.92 48.43 -0.50
C SER A 49 3.30 47.76 -0.59
N ILE A 50 3.33 46.51 -1.04
CA ILE A 50 4.53 45.67 -1.19
C ILE A 50 5.51 46.28 -2.22
N PRO A 51 6.78 46.51 -1.87
CA PRO A 51 7.87 46.53 -2.85
C PRO A 51 8.85 45.42 -2.49
N SER A 52 8.57 44.20 -2.95
CA SER A 52 9.57 43.16 -3.06
C SER A 52 10.54 43.59 -4.16
N ASP A 53 11.68 44.18 -3.81
CA ASP A 53 12.76 44.40 -4.78
C ASP A 53 13.32 43.04 -5.23
N ASP A 54 12.66 42.46 -6.23
CA ASP A 54 12.92 41.15 -6.81
C ASP A 54 14.39 41.02 -7.25
N ALA A 55 14.97 42.12 -7.74
CA ALA A 55 16.38 42.20 -8.12
C ALA A 55 17.33 42.01 -6.92
N THR A 56 17.02 42.58 -5.75
CA THR A 56 17.80 42.36 -4.53
C THR A 56 17.69 40.92 -4.04
N ARG A 57 16.49 40.31 -4.11
CA ARG A 57 16.28 38.91 -3.72
C ARG A 57 17.05 37.94 -4.63
N GLN A 58 17.00 38.14 -5.94
CA GLN A 58 17.77 37.34 -6.91
C GLN A 58 19.28 37.51 -6.73
N LEU A 59 19.75 38.72 -6.41
CA LEU A 59 21.15 38.97 -6.11
C LEU A 59 21.60 38.28 -4.82
N LEU A 60 20.79 38.34 -3.75
CA LEU A 60 21.05 37.61 -2.51
C LEU A 60 21.08 36.10 -2.74
N ALA A 61 20.14 35.54 -3.51
CA ALA A 61 20.14 34.14 -3.88
C ALA A 61 21.44 33.73 -4.59
N THR A 62 21.90 34.56 -5.54
CA THR A 62 23.19 34.35 -6.23
C THR A 62 24.37 34.36 -5.26
N LEU A 63 24.43 35.34 -4.36
CA LEU A 63 25.54 35.50 -3.41
C LEU A 63 25.61 34.35 -2.42
N TYR A 64 24.48 33.96 -1.83
CA TYR A 64 24.40 32.82 -0.92
C TYR A 64 24.74 31.51 -1.61
N SER A 65 24.31 31.32 -2.86
CA SER A 65 24.68 30.16 -3.65
C SER A 65 26.19 30.14 -3.94
N ASN A 66 26.81 31.27 -4.28
CA ASN A 66 28.26 31.35 -4.49
C ASN A 66 29.05 31.11 -3.20
N LEU A 67 28.58 31.65 -2.08
CA LEU A 67 29.14 31.40 -0.76
C LEU A 67 29.05 29.91 -0.37
N SER A 68 27.95 29.24 -0.71
CA SER A 68 27.83 27.78 -0.57
C SER A 68 28.93 27.04 -1.34
N ASN A 69 29.27 27.50 -2.55
CA ASN A 69 30.35 26.92 -3.36
C ASN A 69 31.74 27.10 -2.73
N VAL A 70 31.99 28.28 -2.16
CA VAL A 70 33.21 28.59 -1.40
C VAL A 70 33.36 27.58 -0.25
N TYR A 71 32.31 27.42 0.56
CA TYR A 71 32.31 26.47 1.67
C TYR A 71 32.44 25.02 1.23
N HIS A 72 31.86 24.66 0.08
CA HIS A 72 32.01 23.33 -0.50
C HIS A 72 33.47 23.02 -0.84
N VAL A 73 34.16 23.94 -1.53
CA VAL A 73 35.59 23.79 -1.88
C VAL A 73 36.49 23.72 -0.64
N GLN A 74 36.13 24.42 0.44
CA GLN A 74 36.83 24.35 1.73
C GLN A 74 36.54 23.05 2.52
N GLY A 75 35.65 22.17 2.04
CA GLY A 75 35.18 20.99 2.79
C GLY A 75 34.30 21.32 3.99
N SER A 76 33.85 22.57 4.13
CA SER A 76 32.96 23.04 5.20
C SER A 76 31.49 22.80 4.83
N TYR A 77 31.10 21.52 4.75
CA TYR A 77 29.79 21.13 4.21
C TYR A 77 28.60 21.67 5.03
N ASP A 78 28.75 21.81 6.35
CA ASP A 78 27.68 22.38 7.19
C ASP A 78 27.37 23.84 6.81
N LYS A 79 28.40 24.69 6.72
CA LYS A 79 28.25 26.07 6.23
C LYS A 79 27.75 26.12 4.79
N SER A 80 28.17 25.16 3.97
CA SER A 80 27.80 25.08 2.56
C SER A 80 26.30 24.86 2.38
N TRP A 81 25.69 23.91 3.09
CA TRP A 81 24.26 23.66 2.97
C TRP A 81 23.43 24.78 3.59
N GLU A 82 23.86 25.39 4.70
CA GLU A 82 23.20 26.54 5.30
C GLU A 82 23.14 27.74 4.35
N ALA A 83 24.26 28.04 3.68
CA ALA A 83 24.32 29.09 2.68
C ALA A 83 23.42 28.75 1.48
N ALA A 84 23.41 27.49 1.02
CA ALA A 84 22.53 27.07 -0.06
C ALA A 84 21.04 27.20 0.32
N GLN A 85 20.67 26.86 1.55
CA GLN A 85 19.30 27.02 2.05
C GLN A 85 18.89 28.49 2.12
N LYS A 86 19.79 29.38 2.55
CA LYS A 86 19.52 30.83 2.49
C LYS A 86 19.28 31.29 1.05
N ALA A 87 19.99 30.72 0.07
CA ALA A 87 19.76 31.01 -1.33
C ALA A 87 18.37 30.54 -1.81
N THR A 88 17.95 29.32 -1.45
CA THR A 88 16.62 28.79 -1.82
C THR A 88 15.47 29.53 -1.11
N ASN A 89 15.71 30.06 0.10
CA ASN A 89 14.75 30.92 0.79
C ASN A 89 14.61 32.29 0.11
N CYS A 90 15.68 32.81 -0.49
CA CYS A 90 15.62 34.06 -1.26
C CYS A 90 14.85 33.87 -2.58
N ASP A 91 15.18 32.80 -3.31
CA ASP A 91 14.57 32.37 -4.57
C ASP A 91 14.46 30.84 -4.61
N SER A 92 13.25 30.33 -4.45
CA SER A 92 12.97 28.89 -4.42
C SER A 92 13.03 28.24 -5.81
N THR A 93 13.08 29.02 -6.89
CA THR A 93 13.23 28.54 -8.25
C THR A 93 14.69 28.39 -8.67
N PHE A 94 15.64 28.88 -7.86
CA PHE A 94 17.04 28.88 -8.21
C PHE A 94 17.67 27.48 -8.18
N THR A 95 17.65 26.78 -9.31
CA THR A 95 18.07 25.37 -9.45
C THR A 95 19.49 25.10 -8.93
N LYS A 96 20.43 26.02 -9.16
CA LYS A 96 21.82 25.85 -8.71
C LYS A 96 21.95 25.86 -7.18
N ALA A 97 21.09 26.59 -6.48
CA ALA A 97 21.07 26.59 -5.02
C ALA A 97 20.60 25.24 -4.48
N TRP A 98 19.55 24.66 -5.06
CA TRP A 98 19.07 23.32 -4.69
C TRP A 98 20.10 22.23 -4.96
N LEU A 99 20.78 22.28 -6.12
CA LEU A 99 21.88 21.37 -6.43
C LEU A 99 22.98 21.39 -5.35
N ARG A 100 23.46 22.61 -5.02
CA ARG A 100 24.49 22.81 -3.99
C ARG A 100 24.02 22.37 -2.61
N TYR A 101 22.76 22.63 -2.26
CA TYR A 101 22.16 22.17 -1.01
C TYR A 101 22.22 20.65 -0.90
N MET A 102 21.73 19.92 -1.91
CA MET A 102 21.72 18.45 -1.87
C MET A 102 23.13 17.86 -1.81
N GLN A 103 24.06 18.39 -2.61
CA GLN A 103 25.46 17.94 -2.60
C GLN A 103 26.10 18.16 -1.23
N ALA A 104 25.93 19.36 -0.65
CA ALA A 104 26.47 19.68 0.66
C ALA A 104 25.80 18.85 1.78
N ARG A 105 24.48 18.62 1.73
CA ARG A 105 23.77 17.77 2.70
C ARG A 105 24.26 16.32 2.66
N ARG A 106 24.39 15.75 1.46
CA ARG A 106 24.94 14.39 1.28
C ARG A 106 26.33 14.29 1.91
N LEU A 107 27.23 15.21 1.56
CA LEU A 107 28.61 15.21 2.07
C LEU A 107 28.73 15.53 3.57
N ALA A 108 27.77 16.26 4.14
CA ALA A 108 27.68 16.50 5.59
C ALA A 108 27.14 15.29 6.38
N GLY A 109 26.76 14.20 5.71
CA GLY A 109 26.26 12.96 6.31
C GLY A 109 24.73 12.84 6.35
N TYR A 110 24.00 13.66 5.59
CA TYR A 110 22.53 13.68 5.56
C TYR A 110 21.98 13.23 4.19
N PRO A 111 22.30 12.00 3.73
CA PRO A 111 21.92 11.54 2.40
C PRO A 111 20.40 11.44 2.25
N PHE A 112 19.66 11.05 3.29
CA PHE A 112 18.21 10.86 3.13
C PHE A 112 17.46 12.18 2.94
N GLU A 113 17.82 13.22 3.69
CA GLU A 113 17.26 14.56 3.49
C GLU A 113 17.62 15.15 2.10
N ALA A 114 18.83 14.87 1.60
CA ALA A 114 19.21 15.22 0.23
C ALA A 114 18.30 14.50 -0.79
N PHE A 115 17.95 13.23 -0.57
CA PHE A 115 17.04 12.48 -1.42
C PHE A 115 15.60 12.98 -1.37
N VAL A 116 15.09 13.31 -0.19
CA VAL A 116 13.78 13.97 -0.06
C VAL A 116 13.77 15.31 -0.81
N THR A 117 14.85 16.08 -0.70
CA THR A 117 15.00 17.36 -1.41
C THR A 117 15.05 17.17 -2.94
N LEU A 118 15.74 16.14 -3.40
CA LEU A 118 15.81 15.75 -4.82
C LEU A 118 14.40 15.54 -5.38
N LEU A 119 13.60 14.70 -4.72
CA LEU A 119 12.28 14.32 -5.20
C LEU A 119 11.24 15.43 -5.01
N ARG A 120 11.32 16.20 -3.92
CA ARG A 120 10.32 17.22 -3.55
C ARG A 120 10.51 18.56 -4.26
N TYR A 121 11.75 18.96 -4.51
CA TYR A 121 12.05 20.31 -5.01
C TYR A 121 12.86 20.29 -6.31
N PHE A 122 13.95 19.54 -6.36
CA PHE A 122 14.90 19.66 -7.48
C PHE A 122 14.36 19.08 -8.80
N ARG A 123 13.83 17.85 -8.78
CA ARG A 123 13.23 17.21 -9.97
C ARG A 123 12.07 18.03 -10.55
N PRO A 124 11.08 18.51 -9.75
CA PRO A 124 10.04 19.39 -10.26
C PRO A 124 10.58 20.64 -10.96
N LEU A 125 11.61 21.29 -10.39
CA LEU A 125 12.20 22.50 -10.96
C LEU A 125 12.86 22.26 -12.31
N ILE A 126 13.72 21.24 -12.41
CA ILE A 126 14.40 20.92 -13.68
C ILE A 126 13.41 20.63 -14.80
N ARG A 127 12.35 19.87 -14.49
CA ARG A 127 11.32 19.52 -15.48
C ARG A 127 10.57 20.76 -15.99
N ARG A 128 10.25 21.72 -15.11
CA ARG A 128 9.65 23.00 -15.50
C ARG A 128 10.57 23.85 -16.37
N HIS A 129 11.89 23.81 -16.14
CA HIS A 129 12.84 24.54 -16.97
C HIS A 129 13.03 23.90 -18.35
N ASN A 130 13.07 22.58 -18.44
CA ASN A 130 13.24 21.88 -19.72
C ASN A 130 12.04 21.99 -20.66
N SER A 131 10.83 22.19 -20.15
CA SER A 131 9.67 22.54 -20.98
C SER A 131 9.70 23.96 -21.54
N SER A 132 10.64 24.81 -21.07
CA SER A 132 10.78 26.23 -21.46
C SER A 132 12.01 26.56 -22.32
N SER A 133 12.80 25.56 -22.73
CA SER A 133 13.83 25.64 -23.79
C SER A 133 14.91 26.74 -23.66
N THR A 134 15.52 26.96 -22.48
CA THR A 134 16.69 27.88 -22.36
C THR A 134 17.73 27.57 -21.26
N SER A 135 17.84 26.37 -20.67
CA SER A 135 18.89 26.09 -19.65
C SER A 135 19.79 24.89 -19.94
N ALA A 136 21.10 25.13 -19.86
CA ALA A 136 22.20 24.21 -20.17
C ALA A 136 22.61 23.26 -19.01
N LEU A 137 21.64 22.64 -18.33
CA LEU A 137 21.91 21.50 -17.45
C LEU A 137 21.40 20.25 -18.18
N ASN A 138 22.31 19.45 -18.74
CA ASN A 138 21.91 18.20 -19.38
C ASN A 138 21.41 17.24 -18.31
N LEU A 139 20.32 16.52 -18.60
CA LEU A 139 19.76 15.50 -17.71
C LEU A 139 20.79 14.39 -17.36
N GLY A 140 21.74 14.12 -18.27
CA GLY A 140 22.82 13.16 -18.07
C GLY A 140 23.76 13.58 -16.94
N ASP A 141 24.19 14.85 -16.94
CA ASP A 141 25.11 15.38 -15.93
C ASP A 141 24.49 15.34 -14.52
N ILE A 142 23.18 15.59 -14.40
CA ILE A 142 22.44 15.49 -13.13
C ILE A 142 22.42 14.05 -12.59
N SER A 143 22.23 13.07 -13.48
CA SER A 143 22.18 11.66 -13.09
C SER A 143 23.54 11.21 -12.52
N GLU A 144 24.63 11.48 -13.23
CA GLU A 144 25.98 11.04 -12.85
C GLU A 144 26.55 11.79 -11.64
N GLU A 145 26.36 13.12 -11.55
CA GLU A 145 26.97 13.93 -10.49
C GLU A 145 26.17 13.97 -9.20
N VAL A 146 24.87 13.66 -9.24
CA VAL A 146 23.94 13.89 -8.12
C VAL A 146 23.18 12.65 -7.74
N GLU A 147 22.42 12.06 -8.66
CA GLU A 147 21.51 10.96 -8.35
C GLU A 147 22.28 9.68 -8.02
N GLU A 148 23.25 9.28 -8.83
CA GLU A 148 23.99 8.02 -8.67
C GLU A 148 24.80 7.95 -7.35
N PRO A 149 25.59 8.97 -6.96
CA PRO A 149 26.26 8.97 -5.66
C PRO A 149 25.28 8.90 -4.49
N LEU A 150 24.16 9.62 -4.60
CA LEU A 150 23.13 9.67 -3.57
C LEU A 150 22.41 8.33 -3.42
N TYR A 151 22.08 7.66 -4.52
CA TYR A 151 21.47 6.34 -4.51
C TYR A 151 22.40 5.31 -3.92
N ARG A 152 23.69 5.37 -4.25
CA ARG A 152 24.70 4.50 -3.64
C ARG A 152 24.79 4.68 -2.13
N ASP A 153 24.84 5.92 -1.64
CA ASP A 153 24.91 6.22 -0.20
C ASP A 153 23.65 5.74 0.56
N LEU A 154 22.50 5.63 -0.13
CA LEU A 154 21.24 5.17 0.43
C LEU A 154 20.95 3.68 0.19
N GLY A 155 21.77 2.98 -0.59
CA GLY A 155 21.49 1.60 -1.00
C GLY A 155 20.29 1.49 -1.94
N LEU A 156 20.01 2.52 -2.73
CA LEU A 156 18.93 2.57 -3.70
C LEU A 156 19.42 2.10 -5.08
N SER A 157 18.55 1.42 -5.81
CA SER A 157 18.72 1.06 -7.22
C SER A 157 17.38 1.10 -7.93
N ASN A 158 17.40 1.18 -9.26
CA ASN A 158 16.20 1.22 -10.10
C ASN A 158 15.19 2.30 -9.69
N VAL A 159 15.67 3.44 -9.16
CA VAL A 159 14.80 4.55 -8.77
C VAL A 159 14.21 5.16 -10.02
N SER A 160 12.88 5.11 -10.14
CA SER A 160 12.18 5.65 -11.30
C SER A 160 12.51 7.15 -11.49
N PRO A 161 12.91 7.57 -12.70
CA PRO A 161 13.10 8.99 -13.00
C PRO A 161 11.76 9.71 -13.16
N HIS A 162 10.63 9.02 -12.94
CA HIS A 162 9.28 9.53 -13.12
C HIS A 162 8.50 9.63 -11.81
N ILE A 163 9.17 9.56 -10.66
CA ILE A 163 8.57 9.87 -9.36
C ILE A 163 9.07 11.21 -8.80
N GLU A 164 8.20 11.84 -8.01
CA GLU A 164 8.44 13.06 -7.21
C GLU A 164 7.81 12.90 -5.83
N LEU A 165 8.07 13.85 -4.93
CA LEU A 165 7.33 13.99 -3.68
C LEU A 165 6.39 15.19 -3.73
N GLN A 166 5.14 14.99 -3.37
CA GLN A 166 4.12 16.03 -3.30
C GLN A 166 3.61 16.19 -1.86
N ASP A 167 3.46 17.44 -1.43
CA ASP A 167 2.86 17.79 -0.15
C ASP A 167 1.35 17.52 -0.13
N TYR A 168 0.85 17.03 1.00
CA TYR A 168 -0.57 16.87 1.29
C TYR A 168 -0.85 17.16 2.76
N LYS A 169 -2.13 17.18 3.16
CA LYS A 169 -2.52 17.37 4.56
C LYS A 169 -1.99 16.20 5.41
N GLY A 170 -0.90 16.44 6.16
CA GLY A 170 -0.26 15.45 7.03
C GLY A 170 1.10 14.94 6.58
N GLY A 171 1.66 15.41 5.46
CA GLY A 171 3.04 15.09 5.08
C GLY A 171 3.35 15.20 3.59
N VAL A 172 4.24 14.31 3.12
CA VAL A 172 4.57 14.15 1.69
C VAL A 172 4.32 12.73 1.23
N GLY A 173 3.95 12.56 -0.03
CA GLY A 173 3.78 11.25 -0.67
C GLY A 173 4.48 11.17 -2.01
N ILE A 174 4.85 9.95 -2.40
CA ILE A 174 5.39 9.68 -3.73
C ILE A 174 4.27 9.87 -4.76
N VAL A 175 4.50 10.66 -5.80
CA VAL A 175 3.57 10.87 -6.92
C VAL A 175 4.21 10.43 -8.23
N ALA A 176 3.42 9.78 -9.09
CA ALA A 176 3.84 9.40 -10.42
C ALA A 176 3.72 10.59 -11.39
N HIS A 177 4.77 10.93 -12.10
CA HIS A 177 4.76 11.97 -13.13
C HIS A 177 4.42 11.44 -14.52
N ARG A 178 4.64 10.14 -14.75
CA ARG A 178 4.23 9.41 -15.96
C ARG A 178 3.42 8.19 -15.56
N ALA A 179 2.67 7.65 -16.51
CA ALA A 179 1.97 6.40 -16.30
C ALA A 179 2.98 5.28 -15.95
N ILE A 180 2.73 4.56 -14.86
CA ILE A 180 3.51 3.39 -14.44
C ILE A 180 2.62 2.16 -14.65
N LYS A 181 3.13 1.16 -15.37
CA LYS A 181 2.37 -0.05 -15.68
C LYS A 181 2.48 -1.08 -14.54
N PRO A 182 1.50 -1.99 -14.41
CA PRO A 182 1.65 -3.14 -13.52
C PRO A 182 2.97 -3.89 -13.77
N ASN A 183 3.60 -4.33 -12.70
CA ASN A 183 4.92 -4.98 -12.64
C ASN A 183 6.13 -4.09 -12.97
N GLU A 184 5.96 -2.80 -13.23
CA GLU A 184 7.11 -1.88 -13.32
C GLU A 184 7.68 -1.58 -11.93
N VAL A 185 9.00 -1.66 -11.81
CA VAL A 185 9.75 -1.34 -10.60
C VAL A 185 9.80 0.18 -10.42
N ILE A 186 9.42 0.64 -9.23
CA ILE A 186 9.43 2.06 -8.85
C ILE A 186 10.76 2.42 -8.18
N LEU A 187 11.20 1.60 -7.22
CA LEU A 187 12.54 1.65 -6.64
C LEU A 187 12.88 0.32 -5.96
N VAL A 188 14.17 0.05 -5.79
CA VAL A 188 14.70 -1.04 -4.98
C VAL A 188 15.57 -0.44 -3.89
N GLU A 189 15.31 -0.79 -2.64
CA GLU A 189 16.05 -0.29 -1.48
C GLU A 189 16.69 -1.43 -0.71
N LYS A 190 18.00 -1.36 -0.49
CA LYS A 190 18.72 -2.22 0.44
C LYS A 190 18.38 -1.81 1.87
N ARG A 191 18.20 -2.80 2.75
CA ARG A 191 17.93 -2.59 4.17
C ARG A 191 18.99 -1.69 4.78
N PHE A 192 18.55 -0.66 5.47
CA PHE A 192 19.41 0.22 6.24
C PHE A 192 19.93 -0.50 7.49
N GLU A 193 21.25 -0.50 7.68
CA GLU A 193 21.92 -1.25 8.76
C GLU A 193 22.02 -0.41 10.03
N THR A 194 21.60 -1.00 11.16
CA THR A 194 21.67 -0.39 12.49
C THR A 194 22.34 -1.35 13.48
N SER A 195 23.13 -0.82 14.41
CA SER A 195 23.76 -1.61 15.48
C SER A 195 22.83 -1.92 16.66
N PHE A 196 21.72 -1.18 16.81
CA PHE A 196 20.86 -1.25 18.00
C PHE A 196 19.52 -1.97 17.79
N VAL A 197 19.17 -2.32 16.55
CA VAL A 197 17.88 -2.95 16.22
C VAL A 197 18.08 -4.40 15.84
N ASP A 198 17.39 -5.27 16.58
CA ASP A 198 17.27 -6.67 16.24
C ASP A 198 16.23 -6.84 15.12
N PRO A 199 16.52 -7.58 14.03
CA PRO A 199 15.55 -7.86 12.98
C PRO A 199 14.27 -8.58 13.47
N SER A 200 14.21 -9.05 14.72
CA SER A 200 13.07 -9.75 15.31
C SER A 200 12.03 -8.88 16.02
N LEU A 201 12.02 -7.55 15.81
CA LEU A 201 11.12 -6.60 16.51
C LEU A 201 9.64 -7.02 16.55
N ASN A 202 9.15 -7.74 15.54
CA ASN A 202 7.74 -8.18 15.44
C ASN A 202 7.52 -9.69 15.69
N THR A 203 8.51 -10.46 16.16
CA THR A 203 8.23 -11.81 16.71
C THR A 203 7.58 -11.74 18.09
N GLN A 204 7.50 -10.54 18.67
CA GLN A 204 6.75 -10.25 19.88
C GLN A 204 5.29 -9.96 19.49
N GLY A 205 4.37 -10.86 19.85
CA GLY A 205 2.93 -10.62 19.69
C GLY A 205 2.47 -9.43 20.54
N ASP A 206 1.50 -8.66 20.03
CA ASP A 206 0.84 -7.55 20.72
C ASP A 206 1.72 -6.32 21.07
N LEU A 207 2.39 -5.76 20.06
CA LEU A 207 3.12 -4.50 20.20
C LEU A 207 2.26 -3.31 19.76
N THR A 208 1.77 -2.55 20.74
CA THR A 208 1.17 -1.22 20.50
C THR A 208 2.25 -0.24 19.99
N THR A 209 1.84 0.84 19.34
CA THR A 209 2.77 1.91 18.91
C THR A 209 3.62 2.42 20.07
N GLN A 210 3.02 2.59 21.25
CA GLN A 210 3.74 2.98 22.47
C GLN A 210 4.83 1.97 22.85
N LYS A 211 4.52 0.67 22.86
CA LYS A 211 5.51 -0.39 23.16
C LYS A 211 6.67 -0.41 22.15
N ILE A 212 6.39 -0.14 20.88
CA ILE A 212 7.43 -0.10 19.84
C ILE A 212 8.31 1.15 19.99
N VAL A 213 7.71 2.31 20.28
CA VAL A 213 8.47 3.54 20.56
C VAL A 213 9.33 3.35 21.81
N GLU A 214 8.79 2.75 22.87
CA GLU A 214 9.55 2.39 24.08
C GLU A 214 10.72 1.46 23.77
N TYR A 215 10.49 0.42 22.95
CA TYR A 215 11.55 -0.48 22.50
C TYR A 215 12.70 0.30 21.85
N PHE A 216 12.40 1.16 20.87
CA PHE A 216 13.42 1.93 20.19
C PHE A 216 14.13 2.90 21.13
N ALA A 217 13.38 3.65 21.95
CA ALA A 217 13.96 4.55 22.94
C ALA A 217 14.94 3.82 23.87
N ARG A 218 14.58 2.63 24.36
CA ARG A 218 15.47 1.84 25.24
C ARG A 218 16.74 1.38 24.54
N LYS A 219 16.66 1.02 23.27
CA LYS A 219 17.82 0.59 22.47
C LYS A 219 18.75 1.75 22.13
N ILE A 220 18.20 2.93 21.89
CA ILE A 220 18.95 4.13 21.47
C ILE A 220 19.52 4.90 22.67
N TYR A 221 18.85 4.86 23.82
CA TYR A 221 19.22 5.64 25.01
C TYR A 221 20.70 5.52 25.42
N PRO A 222 21.35 4.34 25.45
CA PRO A 222 22.77 4.26 25.76
C PRO A 222 23.64 5.06 24.78
N HIS A 223 23.34 4.99 23.49
CA HIS A 223 24.08 5.71 22.45
C HIS A 223 23.90 7.22 22.57
N GLN A 224 22.69 7.67 22.90
CA GLN A 224 22.37 9.07 23.13
C GLN A 224 23.10 9.62 24.36
N ARG A 225 22.94 8.96 25.51
CA ARG A 225 23.53 9.37 26.79
C ARG A 225 25.05 9.51 26.69
N ASP A 226 25.68 8.60 25.96
CA ASP A 226 27.14 8.57 25.82
C ASP A 226 27.63 9.49 24.68
N HIS A 227 26.73 10.21 24.00
CA HIS A 227 27.00 11.02 22.79
C HIS A 227 27.88 10.27 21.78
N SER A 228 27.58 9.00 21.56
CA SER A 228 28.39 8.12 20.74
C SER A 228 28.45 8.59 19.28
N GLN A 229 29.51 8.22 18.56
CA GLN A 229 29.60 8.48 17.12
C GLN A 229 28.43 7.86 16.34
N GLU A 230 27.91 6.72 16.82
CA GLU A 230 26.74 6.08 16.24
C GLU A 230 25.47 6.92 16.42
N TRP A 231 25.25 7.52 17.59
CA TRP A 231 24.14 8.44 17.82
C TRP A 231 24.17 9.62 16.85
N GLU A 232 25.34 10.26 16.71
CA GLU A 232 25.49 11.36 15.76
C GLU A 232 25.27 10.92 14.32
N ARG A 233 25.80 9.75 13.91
CA ARG A 233 25.53 9.18 12.58
C ARG A 233 24.04 8.98 12.35
N PHE A 234 23.34 8.34 13.29
CA PHE A 234 21.93 8.03 13.13
C PHE A 234 21.06 9.27 13.05
N LYS A 235 21.30 10.30 13.88
CA LYS A 235 20.61 11.59 13.77
C LYS A 235 20.75 12.20 12.37
N LYS A 236 21.94 12.14 11.79
CA LYS A 236 22.18 12.68 10.44
C LYS A 236 21.51 11.86 9.36
N GLU A 237 21.65 10.54 9.42
CA GLU A 237 21.13 9.64 8.37
C GLU A 237 19.61 9.46 8.42
N PHE A 238 18.97 9.58 9.58
CA PHE A 238 17.50 9.59 9.69
C PHE A 238 16.87 10.95 9.38
N LYS A 239 17.66 12.03 9.31
CA LYS A 239 17.10 13.35 9.00
C LYS A 239 16.36 13.31 7.67
N GLY A 240 15.12 13.82 7.67
CA GLY A 240 14.21 13.76 6.52
C GLY A 240 13.20 12.60 6.55
N CYS A 241 13.38 11.61 7.44
CA CYS A 241 12.39 10.57 7.71
C CYS A 241 11.16 11.17 8.40
N TRP A 242 10.01 10.48 8.33
CA TRP A 242 8.80 10.88 9.05
C TRP A 242 8.80 10.35 10.50
N PRO A 243 8.34 11.11 11.51
CA PRO A 243 7.96 12.52 11.46
C PRO A 243 9.19 13.41 11.20
N ARG A 244 9.03 14.44 10.36
CA ARG A 244 10.13 15.37 9.99
C ARG A 244 10.25 16.51 10.99
N CYS A 245 9.14 16.83 11.66
CA CYS A 245 9.04 17.77 12.76
C CYS A 245 7.95 17.31 13.75
N PRO A 246 7.96 17.79 15.00
CA PRO A 246 6.97 17.40 16.02
C PRO A 246 5.51 17.61 15.59
N GLU A 247 5.24 18.62 14.75
CA GLU A 247 3.91 18.98 14.26
C GLU A 247 3.34 17.98 13.25
N ASP A 248 4.15 17.05 12.73
CA ASP A 248 3.67 15.94 11.91
C ASP A 248 2.83 14.94 12.74
N ILE A 249 2.90 15.02 14.08
CA ILE A 249 2.11 14.19 15.01
C ILE A 249 1.11 15.10 15.73
N SER A 250 -0.11 14.61 15.97
CA SER A 250 -1.10 15.36 16.73
C SER A 250 -0.63 15.57 18.18
N ASN A 251 -0.91 16.75 18.74
CA ASN A 251 -0.50 17.08 20.11
C ASN A 251 -1.02 16.06 21.13
N GLU A 252 -2.28 15.65 21.01
CA GLU A 252 -2.91 14.65 21.90
C GLU A 252 -2.13 13.34 21.91
N THR A 253 -1.82 12.79 20.73
CA THR A 253 -1.08 11.54 20.61
C THR A 253 0.37 11.68 21.08
N ARG A 254 0.99 12.84 20.84
CA ARG A 254 2.34 13.13 21.32
C ARG A 254 2.39 13.14 22.86
N GLU A 255 1.48 13.85 23.52
CA GLU A 255 1.40 13.93 24.98
C GLU A 255 1.16 12.55 25.61
N GLU A 256 0.25 11.74 25.05
CA GLU A 256 0.01 10.38 25.52
C GLU A 256 1.27 9.50 25.46
N MET A 257 2.01 9.55 24.35
CA MET A 257 3.25 8.78 24.21
C MET A 257 4.36 9.30 25.10
N ILE A 258 4.52 10.62 25.20
CA ILE A 258 5.49 11.26 26.10
C ILE A 258 5.23 10.82 27.53
N HIS A 259 3.98 10.89 28.00
CA HIS A 259 3.62 10.47 29.35
C HIS A 259 3.94 8.99 29.60
N ALA A 260 3.56 8.12 28.67
CA ALA A 260 3.83 6.69 28.75
C ALA A 260 5.34 6.36 28.72
N LEU A 261 6.11 7.11 27.93
CA LEU A 261 7.54 6.88 27.77
C LEU A 261 8.35 7.47 28.92
N ARG A 262 8.00 8.66 29.43
CA ARG A 262 8.80 9.39 30.43
C ARG A 262 9.00 8.57 31.70
N VAL A 263 7.99 7.82 32.12
CA VAL A 263 8.06 6.94 33.31
C VAL A 263 9.03 5.77 33.15
N GLN A 264 9.49 5.48 31.93
CA GLN A 264 10.39 4.35 31.62
C GLN A 264 11.88 4.72 31.65
N PHE A 265 12.22 6.00 31.77
CA PHE A 265 13.59 6.50 31.70
C PHE A 265 13.99 7.23 32.98
N PRO A 266 15.29 7.25 33.34
CA PRO A 266 15.77 8.05 34.45
C PRO A 266 15.54 9.54 34.20
N ASP A 267 15.63 10.33 35.27
CA ASP A 267 15.51 11.79 35.15
C ASP A 267 16.59 12.35 34.21
N MET A 268 16.14 13.19 33.27
CA MET A 268 16.96 13.81 32.22
C MET A 268 16.35 15.16 31.84
N ASN A 269 17.17 16.06 31.28
CA ASN A 269 16.64 17.34 30.84
C ASN A 269 15.66 17.17 29.67
N GLU A 270 14.79 18.17 29.48
CA GLU A 270 13.72 18.07 28.50
C GLU A 270 14.22 17.99 27.05
N SER A 271 15.33 18.65 26.74
CA SER A 271 15.92 18.61 25.40
C SER A 271 16.39 17.20 25.03
N ASP A 272 17.08 16.52 25.95
CA ASP A 272 17.54 15.16 25.73
C ASP A 272 16.37 14.20 25.61
N PHE A 273 15.34 14.34 26.45
CA PHE A 273 14.17 13.48 26.34
C PHE A 273 13.44 13.67 25.01
N GLU A 274 13.25 14.92 24.56
CA GLU A 274 12.60 15.23 23.30
C GLU A 274 13.37 14.70 22.08
N ASP A 275 14.71 14.77 22.12
CA ASP A 275 15.57 14.17 21.09
C ASP A 275 15.43 12.64 21.05
N LEU A 276 15.42 11.99 22.21
CA LEU A 276 15.24 10.53 22.32
C LEU A 276 13.87 10.10 21.81
N PHE A 277 12.82 10.80 22.27
CA PHE A 277 11.43 10.56 21.89
C PHE A 277 11.26 10.72 20.38
N SER A 278 11.69 11.86 19.83
CA SER A 278 11.57 12.15 18.39
C SER A 278 12.27 11.09 17.55
N PHE A 279 13.47 10.66 17.97
CA PHE A 279 14.20 9.61 17.26
C PHE A 279 13.53 8.24 17.34
N ALA A 280 13.05 7.84 18.52
CA ALA A 280 12.32 6.59 18.70
C ALA A 280 11.03 6.53 17.87
N VAL A 281 10.32 7.66 17.76
CA VAL A 281 9.12 7.77 16.93
C VAL A 281 9.48 7.71 15.43
N MET A 282 10.56 8.39 14.99
CA MET A 282 11.08 8.20 13.63
C MET A 282 11.40 6.73 13.34
N CYS A 283 12.02 6.01 14.29
CA CYS A 283 12.29 4.59 14.09
C CYS A 283 11.00 3.77 13.92
N ARG A 284 9.97 4.00 14.74
CA ARG A 284 8.68 3.31 14.66
C ARG A 284 8.06 3.35 13.27
N TYR A 285 8.12 4.49 12.59
CA TYR A 285 7.39 4.70 11.34
C TYR A 285 8.20 4.47 10.07
N ASN A 286 9.51 4.23 10.20
CA ASN A 286 10.39 3.88 9.09
C ASN A 286 10.92 2.45 9.18
N CYS A 287 10.56 1.70 10.23
CA CYS A 287 10.88 0.29 10.41
C CYS A 287 9.70 -0.60 10.00
N PHE A 288 9.90 -1.42 8.98
CA PHE A 288 9.00 -2.50 8.59
C PHE A 288 9.40 -3.80 9.28
N HIS A 289 8.61 -4.87 9.09
CA HIS A 289 8.93 -6.20 9.64
C HIS A 289 10.33 -6.69 9.24
N SER A 290 10.79 -6.35 8.03
CA SER A 290 12.07 -6.79 7.48
C SER A 290 13.23 -5.83 7.77
N GLY A 291 13.00 -4.73 8.49
CA GLY A 291 13.99 -3.71 8.84
C GLY A 291 13.64 -2.30 8.33
N PHE A 292 14.64 -1.41 8.36
CA PHE A 292 14.49 -0.02 7.92
C PHE A 292 14.62 0.12 6.41
N PHE A 293 13.61 0.74 5.80
CA PHE A 293 13.55 1.07 4.37
C PHE A 293 12.98 2.48 4.24
N ARG A 294 13.84 3.49 4.39
CA ARG A 294 13.47 4.90 4.53
C ARG A 294 12.83 5.45 3.26
N ALA A 295 13.32 5.07 2.08
CA ALA A 295 12.73 5.50 0.81
C ALA A 295 11.37 4.84 0.57
N CYS A 296 11.25 3.55 0.88
CA CYS A 296 9.98 2.82 0.83
C CYS A 296 8.95 3.41 1.80
N ALA A 297 9.37 3.88 2.98
CA ALA A 297 8.51 4.50 3.99
C ALA A 297 7.87 5.83 3.53
N LEU A 298 8.29 6.41 2.41
CA LEU A 298 7.63 7.56 1.79
C LEU A 298 6.30 7.19 1.08
N ALA A 299 6.05 5.90 0.82
CA ALA A 299 4.80 5.44 0.22
C ALA A 299 3.67 5.44 1.27
N ASN A 300 2.62 6.19 0.99
CA ASN A 300 1.46 6.32 1.89
C ASN A 300 0.56 5.09 1.83
N HIS A 301 -0.31 4.97 2.83
CA HIS A 301 -1.30 3.91 2.87
C HIS A 301 -2.48 4.16 1.92
N SER A 302 -2.96 3.10 1.27
CA SER A 302 -4.33 3.02 0.74
C SER A 302 -4.88 1.60 0.89
N CYS A 303 -6.15 1.46 1.29
CA CYS A 303 -6.86 0.17 1.22
C CYS A 303 -7.19 -0.23 -0.24
N LEU A 304 -6.91 0.65 -1.21
CA LEU A 304 -6.90 0.39 -2.65
C LEU A 304 -5.48 0.67 -3.19
N ALA A 305 -4.50 -0.07 -2.69
CA ALA A 305 -3.09 0.11 -3.01
C ALA A 305 -2.83 -0.12 -4.52
N ASN A 306 -1.96 0.70 -5.10
CA ASN A 306 -1.52 0.58 -6.49
C ASN A 306 -0.06 0.15 -6.63
N ALA A 307 0.68 0.07 -5.50
CA ALA A 307 2.01 -0.51 -5.40
C ALA A 307 2.09 -1.52 -4.24
N ALA A 308 3.10 -2.37 -4.29
CA ALA A 308 3.43 -3.34 -3.25
C ALA A 308 4.93 -3.34 -2.93
N MET A 309 5.25 -3.66 -1.69
CA MET A 309 6.63 -3.89 -1.23
C MET A 309 6.91 -5.38 -1.21
N LYS A 310 7.92 -5.82 -1.96
CA LYS A 310 8.35 -7.23 -2.01
C LYS A 310 9.74 -7.35 -1.42
N PHE A 311 9.84 -8.01 -0.27
CA PHE A 311 11.12 -8.24 0.40
C PHE A 311 11.85 -9.45 -0.19
N ASN A 312 13.12 -9.28 -0.51
CA ASN A 312 14.04 -10.33 -0.90
C ASN A 312 15.02 -10.59 0.26
N PRO A 313 14.89 -11.71 1.00
CA PRO A 313 15.74 -12.01 2.15
C PRO A 313 17.18 -12.33 1.77
N GLN A 314 17.45 -12.88 0.57
CA GLN A 314 18.80 -13.20 0.13
C GLN A 314 19.64 -11.94 -0.11
N LEU A 315 19.00 -10.89 -0.67
CA LEU A 315 19.66 -9.62 -0.97
C LEU A 315 19.44 -8.56 0.12
N ASN A 316 18.60 -8.85 1.13
CA ASN A 316 18.13 -7.88 2.13
C ASN A 316 17.61 -6.59 1.47
N THR A 317 16.78 -6.71 0.45
CA THR A 317 16.22 -5.58 -0.31
C THR A 317 14.70 -5.60 -0.33
N VAL A 318 14.08 -4.43 -0.40
CA VAL A 318 12.66 -4.27 -0.72
C VAL A 318 12.55 -3.69 -2.13
N THR A 319 11.74 -4.33 -2.96
CA THR A 319 11.32 -3.78 -4.25
C THR A 319 9.95 -3.16 -4.10
N LEU A 320 9.83 -1.86 -4.36
CA LEU A 320 8.55 -1.19 -4.53
C LEU A 320 8.13 -1.33 -6.00
N ILE A 321 7.04 -2.04 -6.25
CA ILE A 321 6.58 -2.42 -7.60
C ILE A 321 5.12 -2.02 -7.77
N ALA A 322 4.77 -1.51 -8.96
CA ALA A 322 3.37 -1.23 -9.29
C ALA A 322 2.58 -2.54 -9.43
N VAL A 323 1.43 -2.63 -8.78
CA VAL A 323 0.51 -3.79 -8.86
C VAL A 323 -0.81 -3.46 -9.55
N ARG A 324 -1.02 -2.17 -9.84
CA ARG A 324 -2.09 -1.62 -10.67
C ARG A 324 -1.49 -0.51 -11.56
N PRO A 325 -2.17 -0.12 -12.65
CA PRO A 325 -1.79 1.09 -13.38
C PRO A 325 -1.80 2.30 -12.43
N ILE A 326 -0.77 3.14 -12.53
CA ILE A 326 -0.67 4.41 -11.78
C ILE A 326 -0.64 5.53 -12.81
N ASN A 327 -1.63 6.43 -12.80
CA ASN A 327 -1.67 7.51 -13.78
C ASN A 327 -0.75 8.67 -13.38
N PRO A 328 -0.34 9.53 -14.33
CA PRO A 328 0.31 10.79 -14.00
C PRO A 328 -0.53 11.61 -13.01
N GLY A 329 0.09 12.08 -11.93
CA GLY A 329 -0.54 12.80 -10.84
C GLY A 329 -1.05 11.93 -9.69
N ASP A 330 -1.14 10.60 -9.88
CA ASP A 330 -1.59 9.71 -8.82
C ASP A 330 -0.48 9.45 -7.80
N PHE A 331 -0.86 9.37 -6.52
CA PHE A 331 0.04 8.92 -5.46
C PHE A 331 0.36 7.43 -5.60
N VAL A 332 1.61 7.07 -5.34
CA VAL A 332 2.05 5.69 -5.17
C VAL A 332 1.74 5.27 -3.73
N ASN A 333 0.80 4.35 -3.58
CA ASN A 333 0.28 3.92 -2.29
C ASN A 333 0.41 2.41 -2.10
N VAL A 334 0.67 2.01 -0.86
CA VAL A 334 0.84 0.60 -0.45
C VAL A 334 -0.17 0.22 0.64
N LYS A 335 -0.33 -1.08 0.89
CA LYS A 335 -1.05 -1.58 2.08
C LYS A 335 -0.10 -1.62 3.27
N TYR A 336 -0.57 -1.19 4.45
CA TYR A 336 0.18 -1.25 5.71
C TYR A 336 -0.17 -2.50 6.54
N PHE A 337 -0.93 -3.43 5.97
CA PHE A 337 -1.39 -4.65 6.62
C PHE A 337 -0.94 -5.90 5.88
N SER A 338 -1.05 -7.03 6.58
CA SER A 338 -1.12 -8.34 5.95
C SER A 338 -2.34 -8.46 5.04
N ASP A 339 -2.28 -9.42 4.12
CA ASP A 339 -3.40 -9.73 3.22
C ASP A 339 -4.67 -10.10 3.99
N ALA A 340 -4.56 -10.87 5.08
CA ALA A 340 -5.70 -11.22 5.92
C ALA A 340 -6.44 -9.98 6.45
N HIS A 341 -5.71 -9.01 7.03
CA HIS A 341 -6.31 -7.77 7.52
C HIS A 341 -6.85 -6.91 6.37
N PHE A 342 -6.18 -6.91 5.22
CA PHE A 342 -6.61 -6.16 4.03
C PHE A 342 -7.99 -6.60 3.50
N LEU A 343 -8.38 -7.86 3.73
CA LEU A 343 -9.68 -8.42 3.31
C LEU A 343 -10.84 -8.15 4.28
N MET A 344 -10.56 -7.64 5.48
CA MET A 344 -11.56 -7.33 6.49
C MET A 344 -12.43 -6.13 6.12
N GLY A 345 -13.50 -5.90 6.89
CA GLY A 345 -14.39 -4.74 6.76
C GLY A 345 -13.75 -3.42 7.20
N VAL A 346 -14.39 -2.30 6.84
CA VAL A 346 -13.85 -0.94 7.03
C VAL A 346 -13.51 -0.64 8.49
N GLY A 347 -14.37 -1.04 9.44
CA GLY A 347 -14.13 -0.80 10.86
C GLY A 347 -12.89 -1.54 11.38
N LYS A 348 -12.74 -2.81 11.01
CA LYS A 348 -11.55 -3.60 11.37
C LYS A 348 -10.27 -3.10 10.70
N ARG A 349 -10.31 -2.76 9.40
CA ARG A 349 -9.12 -2.20 8.73
C ARG A 349 -8.64 -0.90 9.39
N ARG A 350 -9.57 -0.01 9.74
CA ARG A 350 -9.25 1.26 10.41
C ARG A 350 -8.72 1.06 11.83
N GLU A 351 -9.26 0.09 12.56
CA GLU A 351 -8.73 -0.31 13.87
C GLU A 351 -7.26 -0.76 13.77
N TYR A 352 -6.92 -1.64 12.81
CA TYR A 352 -5.51 -2.05 12.61
C TYR A 352 -4.58 -0.90 12.19
N LEU A 353 -5.11 0.07 11.43
CA LEU A 353 -4.39 1.30 11.08
C LEU A 353 -4.17 2.24 12.23
N ARG A 354 -4.89 2.11 13.35
CA ARG A 354 -4.80 3.08 14.44
C ARG A 354 -3.37 3.20 14.97
N SER A 355 -2.60 2.11 14.90
CA SER A 355 -1.16 2.09 15.21
C SER A 355 -0.31 3.04 14.35
N TRP A 356 -0.85 3.58 13.26
CA TRP A 356 -0.22 4.57 12.38
C TRP A 356 -0.69 6.01 12.64
N LEU A 357 -1.48 6.22 13.69
CA LEU A 357 -1.95 7.52 14.18
C LEU A 357 -2.93 8.26 13.27
N PHE A 358 -3.57 7.55 12.34
CA PHE A 358 -4.61 8.14 11.50
C PHE A 358 -5.81 7.22 11.32
N TRP A 359 -6.94 7.83 11.00
CA TRP A 359 -8.14 7.15 10.53
C TRP A 359 -8.16 7.20 9.00
N CYS A 360 -8.12 6.04 8.34
CA CYS A 360 -8.01 6.03 6.88
C CYS A 360 -9.29 6.53 6.19
N ALA A 361 -9.11 7.53 5.34
CA ALA A 361 -10.14 8.08 4.47
C ALA A 361 -9.80 7.85 2.97
N CYS A 362 -9.10 6.76 2.64
CA CYS A 362 -8.86 6.39 1.24
C CYS A 362 -10.18 6.03 0.54
N GLU A 363 -10.17 6.03 -0.79
CA GLU A 363 -11.32 5.74 -1.64
C GLU A 363 -12.10 4.48 -1.20
N ARG A 364 -11.42 3.36 -0.96
CA ARG A 364 -12.07 2.13 -0.50
C ARG A 364 -12.70 2.28 0.89
N CYS A 365 -12.03 2.95 1.84
CA CYS A 365 -12.63 3.16 3.17
C CYS A 365 -13.86 4.07 3.11
N CYS A 366 -13.86 5.07 2.21
CA CYS A 366 -15.03 5.91 1.98
C CYS A 366 -16.16 5.10 1.35
N ARG A 367 -15.87 4.33 0.29
CA ARG A 367 -16.85 3.47 -0.38
C ARG A 367 -17.42 2.40 0.55
N ASP A 368 -16.60 1.71 1.32
CA ASP A 368 -17.06 0.66 2.23
C ASP A 368 -17.84 1.23 3.43
N ASN A 369 -17.73 2.54 3.73
CA ASN A 369 -18.58 3.21 4.73
C ASN A 369 -19.89 3.76 4.14
N ASP A 370 -20.07 3.70 2.83
CA ASP A 370 -21.31 4.09 2.17
C ASP A 370 -22.44 3.12 2.53
N ASN A 371 -23.67 3.63 2.64
CA ASN A 371 -24.84 2.83 3.00
C ASN A 371 -25.16 1.74 1.98
N GLU A 372 -24.62 1.80 0.76
CA GLU A 372 -24.80 0.80 -0.30
C GLU A 372 -23.76 -0.34 -0.27
N ALA A 373 -22.75 -0.26 0.61
CA ALA A 373 -21.68 -1.26 0.68
C ALA A 373 -22.16 -2.60 1.26
N LYS A 374 -22.58 -3.52 0.36
CA LYS A 374 -23.07 -4.87 0.69
C LYS A 374 -22.06 -5.69 1.50
N GLU A 375 -20.79 -5.37 1.41
CA GLU A 375 -19.69 -5.96 2.16
C GLU A 375 -19.82 -5.80 3.68
N GLU A 376 -20.59 -4.81 4.13
CA GLU A 376 -20.84 -4.46 5.55
C GLU A 376 -22.31 -4.70 5.95
N TYR A 377 -23.08 -5.40 5.12
CA TYR A 377 -24.51 -5.60 5.36
C TYR A 377 -24.78 -6.69 6.40
N VAL A 378 -25.64 -6.35 7.36
CA VAL A 378 -26.20 -7.24 8.38
C VAL A 378 -27.72 -7.26 8.28
N GLN A 379 -28.37 -8.35 8.68
CA GLN A 379 -29.83 -8.42 8.72
C GLN A 379 -30.39 -7.59 9.88
N CYS A 380 -31.31 -6.68 9.55
CA CYS A 380 -32.03 -5.89 10.54
C CYS A 380 -32.89 -6.79 11.43
N THR A 381 -32.81 -6.59 12.74
CA THR A 381 -33.57 -7.37 13.72
C THR A 381 -35.08 -7.15 13.64
N ASN A 382 -35.51 -5.98 13.16
CA ASN A 382 -36.92 -5.61 13.03
C ASN A 382 -37.50 -6.05 11.67
N CYS A 383 -37.03 -5.47 10.56
CA CYS A 383 -37.62 -5.73 9.24
C CYS A 383 -37.01 -6.91 8.47
N GLN A 384 -35.95 -7.55 9.00
CA GLN A 384 -35.27 -8.70 8.40
C GLN A 384 -34.62 -8.43 7.03
N LYS A 385 -34.56 -7.16 6.58
CA LYS A 385 -33.80 -6.74 5.40
C LYS A 385 -32.36 -6.42 5.77
N TYR A 386 -31.46 -6.54 4.79
CA TYR A 386 -30.06 -6.19 4.99
C TYR A 386 -29.87 -4.67 5.05
N THR A 387 -29.01 -4.21 5.95
CA THR A 387 -28.66 -2.81 6.11
C THR A 387 -27.17 -2.67 6.41
N HIS A 388 -26.58 -1.55 6.00
CA HIS A 388 -25.18 -1.23 6.29
C HIS A 388 -24.95 -1.06 7.80
N LEU A 389 -24.04 -1.86 8.36
CA LEU A 389 -23.60 -1.73 9.74
C LEU A 389 -22.16 -2.26 9.91
N PRO A 390 -21.14 -1.41 9.72
CA PRO A 390 -19.75 -1.81 9.88
C PRO A 390 -19.46 -2.32 11.29
N LEU A 391 -18.65 -3.37 11.38
CA LEU A 391 -18.21 -3.88 12.68
C LEU A 391 -17.12 -2.97 13.26
N VAL A 392 -17.46 -2.30 14.37
CA VAL A 392 -16.54 -1.48 15.17
C VAL A 392 -16.26 -2.12 16.53
N SER A 393 -15.04 -1.95 17.03
CA SER A 393 -14.65 -2.43 18.35
C SER A 393 -15.41 -1.72 19.48
N ASP A 394 -15.42 -2.33 20.67
CA ASP A 394 -16.12 -1.76 21.81
C ASP A 394 -15.39 -0.48 22.27
N PRO A 395 -16.08 0.68 22.35
CA PRO A 395 -15.50 1.93 22.86
C PRO A 395 -14.85 1.79 24.24
N LYS A 396 -15.28 0.82 25.05
CA LYS A 396 -14.69 0.56 26.38
C LYS A 396 -13.30 -0.05 26.31
N THR A 397 -12.92 -0.63 25.16
CA THR A 397 -11.61 -1.26 24.95
C THR A 397 -10.58 -0.33 24.32
N ILE A 398 -11.01 0.76 23.69
CA ILE A 398 -10.13 1.72 23.01
C ILE A 398 -10.65 3.13 23.33
N ASN A 399 -9.86 3.94 24.04
CA ASN A 399 -10.20 5.33 24.41
C ASN A 399 -10.34 6.30 23.22
N ASP A 400 -10.38 5.79 21.99
CA ASP A 400 -10.34 6.53 20.75
C ASP A 400 -11.37 5.97 19.77
N ASN A 401 -12.44 6.74 19.55
CA ASN A 401 -13.53 6.36 18.68
C ASN A 401 -13.25 6.79 17.24
N ASP A 402 -13.49 5.89 16.27
CA ASP A 402 -13.43 6.25 14.85
C ASP A 402 -14.46 7.34 14.54
N ALA A 403 -13.99 8.56 14.30
CA ALA A 403 -14.83 9.71 13.99
C ALA A 403 -15.68 9.52 12.72
N PHE A 404 -15.35 8.55 11.87
CA PHE A 404 -16.06 8.27 10.63
C PHE A 404 -17.06 7.10 10.75
N LEU A 405 -17.06 6.35 11.84
CA LEU A 405 -17.96 5.20 12.03
C LEU A 405 -18.77 5.33 13.32
N LEU A 406 -20.07 5.05 13.19
CA LEU A 406 -20.98 5.03 14.33
C LEU A 406 -21.14 3.58 14.83
N ASN A 407 -21.21 3.42 16.16
CA ASN A 407 -21.52 2.13 16.80
C ASN A 407 -22.94 1.63 16.51
N GLU A 408 -23.83 2.57 16.18
CA GLU A 408 -25.21 2.33 15.85
C GLU A 408 -25.60 3.12 14.59
N LYS A 409 -26.45 2.55 13.75
CA LYS A 409 -27.00 3.21 12.57
C LYS A 409 -28.48 2.86 12.40
N PRO A 410 -29.32 3.79 11.93
CA PRO A 410 -30.70 3.45 11.55
C PRO A 410 -30.69 2.50 10.35
N CYS A 411 -31.56 1.50 10.38
CA CYS A 411 -31.79 0.63 9.23
C CYS A 411 -32.27 1.46 8.03
N ILE A 412 -31.63 1.28 6.87
CA ILE A 412 -31.97 2.02 5.64
C ILE A 412 -33.40 1.72 5.12
N HIS A 413 -34.06 0.70 5.66
CA HIS A 413 -35.39 0.28 5.21
C HIS A 413 -36.52 0.64 6.17
N CYS A 414 -36.33 0.46 7.48
CA CYS A 414 -37.38 0.72 8.48
C CYS A 414 -37.02 1.79 9.51
N GLY A 415 -35.81 2.35 9.47
CA GLY A 415 -35.35 3.38 10.41
C GLY A 415 -34.95 2.86 11.80
N GLU A 416 -35.20 1.58 12.12
CA GLU A 416 -34.86 0.99 13.42
C GLU A 416 -33.36 1.07 13.69
N ILE A 417 -32.96 1.55 14.87
CA ILE A 417 -31.55 1.65 15.25
C ILE A 417 -30.95 0.24 15.39
N GLN A 418 -29.92 -0.03 14.59
CA GLN A 418 -29.19 -1.30 14.60
C GLN A 418 -27.83 -1.13 15.27
N THR A 419 -27.44 -2.11 16.06
CA THR A 419 -26.12 -2.23 16.69
C THR A 419 -25.61 -3.66 16.53
N TRP A 420 -24.29 -3.85 16.59
CA TRP A 420 -23.70 -5.17 16.78
C TRP A 420 -23.78 -5.54 18.28
N PRO A 421 -24.57 -6.54 18.69
CA PRO A 421 -24.61 -6.96 20.09
C PRO A 421 -23.23 -7.41 20.59
N SER A 422 -22.87 -7.09 21.83
CA SER A 422 -21.55 -7.42 22.40
C SER A 422 -21.21 -8.92 22.30
N GLU A 423 -22.20 -9.80 22.48
CA GLU A 423 -22.04 -11.25 22.29
C GLU A 423 -21.66 -11.60 20.85
N LYS A 424 -22.34 -11.03 19.84
CA LYS A 424 -21.99 -11.23 18.43
C LYS A 424 -20.61 -10.67 18.12
N LYS A 425 -20.25 -9.49 18.64
CA LYS A 425 -18.89 -8.93 18.48
C LYS A 425 -17.83 -9.90 19.01
N LEU A 426 -18.03 -10.45 20.20
CA LEU A 426 -17.12 -11.42 20.82
C LEU A 426 -17.00 -12.70 19.99
N ARG A 427 -18.12 -13.23 19.51
CA ARG A 427 -18.14 -14.41 18.63
C ARG A 427 -17.38 -14.17 17.33
N VAL A 428 -17.57 -13.01 16.68
CA VAL A 428 -16.81 -12.65 15.48
C VAL A 428 -15.31 -12.59 15.78
N SER A 429 -14.91 -11.93 16.87
CA SER A 429 -13.51 -11.86 17.28
C SER A 429 -12.91 -13.25 17.53
N HIS A 430 -13.65 -14.15 18.18
CA HIS A 430 -13.23 -15.53 18.41
C HIS A 430 -13.08 -16.32 17.09
N SER A 431 -14.03 -16.19 16.17
CA SER A 431 -13.92 -16.81 14.84
C SER A 431 -12.68 -16.31 14.09
N LEU A 432 -12.40 -14.99 14.11
CA LEU A 432 -11.20 -14.42 13.48
C LEU A 432 -9.89 -14.96 14.06
N LEU A 433 -9.82 -15.16 15.38
CA LEU A 433 -8.64 -15.76 16.01
C LEU A 433 -8.41 -17.19 15.52
N SER A 434 -9.48 -18.01 15.48
CA SER A 434 -9.40 -19.40 15.01
C SER A 434 -9.02 -19.54 13.54
N PHE A 435 -9.17 -18.49 12.73
CA PHE A 435 -8.80 -18.56 11.31
C PHE A 435 -7.29 -18.61 11.10
N ASN A 436 -6.50 -18.03 12.01
CA ASN A 436 -5.04 -18.12 11.94
C ASN A 436 -4.51 -19.51 12.27
N GLU A 437 -5.32 -20.36 12.93
CA GLU A 437 -4.88 -21.69 13.35
C GLU A 437 -4.87 -22.68 12.17
N VAL A 438 -5.72 -22.48 11.16
CA VAL A 438 -5.87 -23.41 10.02
C VAL A 438 -4.66 -23.45 9.09
N THR A 439 -3.81 -22.43 9.13
CA THR A 439 -2.68 -22.29 8.20
C THR A 439 -1.50 -23.22 8.54
N SER A 440 -1.60 -24.02 9.60
CA SER A 440 -0.48 -24.83 10.12
C SER A 440 -0.67 -26.34 9.88
N ASN A 441 -0.05 -26.88 8.82
CA ASN A 441 0.13 -28.33 8.56
C ASN A 441 -1.11 -29.22 8.77
N ILE A 442 -2.24 -28.83 8.18
CA ILE A 442 -3.51 -29.57 8.26
C ILE A 442 -3.69 -30.42 7.00
N LYS A 443 -4.18 -31.66 7.16
CA LYS A 443 -4.52 -32.51 6.00
C LYS A 443 -5.79 -31.99 5.34
N PHE A 444 -5.93 -32.19 4.03
CA PHE A 444 -7.05 -31.63 3.28
C PHE A 444 -8.47 -31.90 3.89
N PRO A 445 -8.82 -33.13 4.32
CA PRO A 445 -10.14 -33.38 4.91
C PRO A 445 -10.42 -32.54 6.16
N GLU A 446 -9.40 -32.29 6.97
CA GLU A 446 -9.49 -31.47 8.18
C GLU A 446 -9.71 -29.99 7.83
N VAL A 447 -9.06 -29.48 6.76
CA VAL A 447 -9.29 -28.11 6.26
C VAL A 447 -10.72 -27.97 5.72
N ALA A 448 -11.22 -28.97 4.99
CA ALA A 448 -12.58 -28.95 4.45
C ALA A 448 -13.64 -28.99 5.57
N GLU A 449 -13.44 -29.84 6.59
CA GLU A 449 -14.31 -29.91 7.77
C GLU A 449 -14.30 -28.58 8.54
N TRP A 450 -13.11 -28.00 8.77
CA TRP A 450 -12.97 -26.68 9.37
C TRP A 450 -13.78 -25.62 8.61
N LEU A 451 -13.68 -25.60 7.28
CA LEU A 451 -14.40 -24.64 6.45
C LEU A 451 -15.92 -24.79 6.62
N LEU A 452 -16.44 -26.02 6.62
CA LEU A 452 -17.87 -26.28 6.84
C LEU A 452 -18.34 -25.75 8.21
N VAL A 453 -17.58 -26.02 9.28
CA VAL A 453 -17.90 -25.53 10.63
C VAL A 453 -17.95 -24.01 10.63
N LYS A 454 -16.94 -23.35 10.07
CA LYS A 454 -16.86 -21.88 10.05
C LYS A 454 -17.88 -21.23 9.13
N LEU A 455 -18.25 -21.88 8.04
CA LEU A 455 -19.29 -21.40 7.15
C LEU A 455 -20.66 -21.39 7.85
N ARG A 456 -20.97 -22.43 8.66
CA ARG A 456 -22.15 -22.46 9.53
C ARG A 456 -22.11 -21.35 10.57
N GLU A 457 -20.99 -21.19 11.28
CA GLU A 457 -20.82 -20.11 12.26
C GLU A 457 -21.11 -18.73 11.66
N ILE A 458 -20.58 -18.42 10.46
CA ILE A 458 -20.81 -17.14 9.80
C ILE A 458 -22.27 -16.96 9.39
N SER A 459 -22.94 -18.03 8.94
CA SER A 459 -24.35 -17.96 8.55
C SER A 459 -25.25 -17.52 9.71
N GLU A 460 -24.91 -17.89 10.95
CA GLU A 460 -25.64 -17.48 12.16
C GLU A 460 -25.47 -15.99 12.50
N PHE A 461 -24.47 -15.31 11.93
CA PHE A 461 -24.37 -13.86 12.08
C PHE A 461 -25.41 -13.09 11.25
N HIS A 462 -26.10 -13.78 10.32
CA HIS A 462 -27.10 -13.19 9.43
C HIS A 462 -26.54 -12.00 8.64
N VAL A 463 -25.34 -12.18 8.09
CA VAL A 463 -24.68 -11.19 7.22
C VAL A 463 -24.99 -11.47 5.75
N HIS A 464 -24.79 -10.47 4.88
CA HIS A 464 -24.97 -10.66 3.44
C HIS A 464 -23.96 -11.66 2.89
N HIS A 465 -24.28 -12.39 1.81
CA HIS A 465 -23.39 -13.44 1.28
C HIS A 465 -22.06 -12.90 0.72
N VAL A 466 -22.01 -11.61 0.33
CA VAL A 466 -20.76 -10.90 -0.06
C VAL A 466 -20.04 -10.22 1.11
N HIS A 467 -20.52 -10.39 2.34
CA HIS A 467 -19.96 -9.75 3.52
C HIS A 467 -18.49 -10.14 3.73
N TRP A 468 -17.70 -9.21 4.28
CA TRP A 468 -16.26 -9.40 4.44
C TRP A 468 -15.86 -10.62 5.27
N LEU A 469 -16.73 -11.11 6.15
CA LEU A 469 -16.50 -12.33 6.93
C LEU A 469 -16.32 -13.56 6.04
N TYR A 470 -17.13 -13.72 4.99
CA TYR A 470 -16.96 -14.82 4.03
C TYR A 470 -15.64 -14.67 3.26
N ARG A 471 -15.25 -13.44 2.92
CA ARG A 471 -13.97 -13.16 2.23
C ARG A 471 -12.78 -13.62 3.05
N VAL A 472 -12.75 -13.25 4.32
CA VAL A 472 -11.67 -13.61 5.23
C VAL A 472 -11.65 -15.12 5.45
N LEU A 473 -12.81 -15.75 5.67
CA LEU A 473 -12.91 -17.20 5.81
C LEU A 473 -12.33 -17.94 4.60
N PHE A 474 -12.78 -17.59 3.39
CA PHE A 474 -12.31 -18.25 2.18
C PHE A 474 -10.84 -17.96 1.88
N TYR A 475 -10.32 -16.79 2.28
CA TYR A 475 -8.89 -16.51 2.20
C TYR A 475 -8.07 -17.46 3.08
N PHE A 476 -8.45 -17.64 4.35
CA PHE A 476 -7.75 -18.57 5.24
C PHE A 476 -7.89 -20.03 4.81
N PHE A 477 -8.99 -20.41 4.16
CA PHE A 477 -9.09 -21.70 3.47
C PHE A 477 -8.12 -21.81 2.29
N CYS A 478 -8.04 -20.77 1.46
CA CYS A 478 -7.20 -20.73 0.26
C CYS A 478 -5.71 -20.89 0.58
N VAL A 479 -5.22 -20.34 1.69
CA VAL A 479 -3.80 -20.38 2.07
C VAL A 479 -3.22 -21.82 2.07
N PRO A 480 -3.71 -22.77 2.89
CA PRO A 480 -3.23 -24.15 2.86
C PRO A 480 -3.62 -24.90 1.59
N VAL A 481 -4.82 -24.63 1.04
CA VAL A 481 -5.34 -25.34 -0.14
C VAL A 481 -4.48 -25.11 -1.38
N THR A 482 -4.02 -23.88 -1.62
CA THR A 482 -3.15 -23.60 -2.78
C THR A 482 -1.85 -24.41 -2.73
N SER A 483 -1.28 -24.64 -1.55
CA SER A 483 -0.11 -25.52 -1.36
C SER A 483 -0.45 -26.98 -1.66
N ILE A 484 -1.56 -27.49 -1.12
CA ILE A 484 -2.02 -28.88 -1.34
C ILE A 484 -2.29 -29.13 -2.84
N VAL A 485 -2.91 -28.18 -3.53
CA VAL A 485 -3.19 -28.28 -4.98
C VAL A 485 -1.88 -28.31 -5.77
N ASN A 486 -0.87 -27.50 -5.40
CA ASN A 486 0.44 -27.51 -6.05
C ASN A 486 1.16 -28.86 -5.87
N GLU A 487 1.23 -29.39 -4.65
CA GLU A 487 1.83 -30.71 -4.37
C GLU A 487 1.12 -31.83 -5.13
N THR A 488 -0.21 -31.77 -5.20
CA THR A 488 -1.02 -32.72 -5.95
C THR A 488 -0.77 -32.59 -7.45
N PHE A 489 -0.63 -31.38 -7.98
CA PHE A 489 -0.29 -31.14 -9.37
C PHE A 489 1.09 -31.70 -9.74
N GLU A 490 2.10 -31.51 -8.90
CA GLU A 490 3.43 -32.11 -9.11
C GLU A 490 3.36 -33.65 -9.18
N THR A 491 2.57 -34.26 -8.30
CA THR A 491 2.33 -35.72 -8.32
C THR A 491 1.56 -36.14 -9.57
N PHE A 492 0.52 -35.40 -9.96
CA PHE A 492 -0.26 -35.64 -11.17
C PHE A 492 0.60 -35.58 -12.42
N THR A 493 1.53 -34.63 -12.53
CA THR A 493 2.40 -34.53 -13.72
C THR A 493 3.20 -35.82 -13.96
N LYS A 494 3.54 -36.56 -12.90
CA LYS A 494 4.32 -37.81 -12.95
C LYS A 494 3.44 -39.04 -13.10
N LEU A 495 2.33 -39.12 -12.35
CA LEU A 495 1.54 -40.34 -12.18
C LEU A 495 0.16 -40.30 -12.87
N GLY A 496 -0.27 -39.15 -13.36
CA GLY A 496 -1.62 -38.93 -13.86
C GLY A 496 -2.67 -39.20 -12.78
N TRP A 497 -3.79 -39.79 -13.19
CA TRP A 497 -4.91 -40.15 -12.32
C TRP A 497 -4.64 -41.27 -11.31
N ASN A 498 -3.45 -41.87 -11.33
CA ASN A 498 -3.05 -42.82 -10.29
C ASN A 498 -2.67 -42.12 -8.97
N SER A 499 -2.68 -40.79 -8.91
CA SER A 499 -2.49 -40.03 -7.67
C SER A 499 -3.75 -40.09 -6.80
N SER A 500 -3.61 -40.60 -5.57
CA SER A 500 -4.72 -40.77 -4.62
C SER A 500 -5.34 -39.46 -4.14
N HIS A 501 -4.67 -38.32 -4.30
CA HIS A 501 -5.09 -37.05 -3.70
C HIS A 501 -6.02 -36.22 -4.62
N ILE A 502 -6.12 -36.56 -5.91
CA ILE A 502 -6.90 -35.77 -6.87
C ILE A 502 -8.40 -35.92 -6.62
N GLU A 503 -8.86 -37.14 -6.35
CA GLU A 503 -10.28 -37.41 -6.06
C GLU A 503 -10.76 -36.65 -4.82
N ASP A 504 -9.90 -36.51 -3.80
CA ASP A 504 -10.22 -35.70 -2.63
C ASP A 504 -10.38 -34.22 -3.01
N LEU A 505 -9.52 -33.69 -3.88
CA LEU A 505 -9.62 -32.29 -4.33
C LEU A 505 -10.86 -31.99 -5.19
N LEU A 506 -11.44 -32.99 -5.83
CA LEU A 506 -12.61 -32.87 -6.69
C LEU A 506 -13.91 -33.28 -6.02
N ARG A 507 -13.86 -33.71 -4.75
CA ARG A 507 -15.04 -34.15 -4.00
C ARG A 507 -15.95 -32.96 -3.66
N ASP A 508 -17.24 -33.24 -3.61
CA ASP A 508 -18.24 -32.34 -3.05
C ASP A 508 -18.39 -32.62 -1.54
N TYR A 509 -18.12 -31.60 -0.74
CA TYR A 509 -18.19 -31.61 0.73
C TYR A 509 -19.48 -30.95 1.25
N GLY A 510 -20.33 -30.41 0.36
CA GLY A 510 -21.53 -29.64 0.71
C GLY A 510 -21.25 -28.17 1.00
N ILE A 511 -20.04 -27.68 0.70
CA ILE A 511 -19.65 -26.28 0.93
C ILE A 511 -20.44 -25.36 0.00
N ARG A 512 -20.53 -25.72 -1.29
CA ARG A 512 -21.32 -24.96 -2.27
C ARG A 512 -22.77 -24.84 -1.85
N GLU A 513 -23.39 -25.96 -1.47
CA GLU A 513 -24.79 -25.98 -1.04
C GLU A 513 -25.00 -25.03 0.16
N LEU A 514 -24.15 -25.14 1.18
CA LEU A 514 -24.25 -24.32 2.39
C LEU A 514 -24.06 -22.82 2.09
N TYR A 515 -23.14 -22.46 1.20
CA TYR A 515 -22.98 -21.05 0.78
C TYR A 515 -24.15 -20.57 -0.08
N MET A 516 -24.67 -21.40 -1.00
CA MET A 516 -25.84 -21.08 -1.83
C MET A 516 -27.13 -20.91 -1.02
N GLN A 517 -27.27 -21.61 0.11
CA GLN A 517 -28.36 -21.36 1.06
C GLN A 517 -28.30 -19.93 1.63
N SER A 518 -27.10 -19.40 1.90
CA SER A 518 -26.93 -18.00 2.34
C SER A 518 -27.36 -17.00 1.27
N ILE A 519 -27.06 -17.28 0.00
CA ILE A 519 -27.49 -16.46 -1.15
C ILE A 519 -29.01 -16.51 -1.29
N SER A 520 -29.60 -17.71 -1.26
CA SER A 520 -31.05 -17.91 -1.41
C SER A 520 -31.85 -17.21 -0.31
N ASN A 521 -31.35 -17.25 0.92
CA ASN A 521 -31.93 -16.52 2.05
C ASN A 521 -31.86 -15.00 1.86
N SER A 522 -30.87 -14.50 1.13
CA SER A 522 -30.76 -13.08 0.80
C SER A 522 -31.71 -12.64 -0.32
N THR A 523 -31.87 -13.45 -1.37
CA THR A 523 -32.74 -13.14 -2.52
C THR A 523 -34.22 -13.35 -2.22
N ASN A 524 -34.62 -14.42 -1.54
CA ASN A 524 -36.04 -14.69 -1.27
C ASN A 524 -36.70 -13.63 -0.37
N LYS A 525 -35.91 -12.89 0.43
CA LYS A 525 -36.42 -11.80 1.27
C LYS A 525 -36.36 -10.42 0.61
N SER A 526 -35.50 -10.22 -0.40
CA SER A 526 -35.48 -8.97 -1.19
C SER A 526 -36.52 -8.98 -2.31
N PHE A 527 -36.68 -10.12 -3.01
CA PHE A 527 -37.50 -10.24 -4.22
C PHE A 527 -39.02 -10.23 -3.96
N ILE A 528 -39.47 -10.64 -2.78
CA ILE A 528 -40.91 -10.63 -2.43
C ILE A 528 -41.47 -9.20 -2.35
N GLN A 529 -40.63 -8.16 -2.27
CA GLN A 529 -41.10 -6.77 -2.11
C GLN A 529 -40.68 -5.79 -3.21
N GLU A 530 -39.73 -6.12 -4.09
CA GLU A 530 -39.46 -5.30 -5.28
C GLU A 530 -40.61 -5.36 -6.30
N LYS A 531 -41.37 -6.46 -6.30
CA LYS A 531 -42.57 -6.60 -7.13
C LYS A 531 -43.74 -5.70 -6.69
N GLU A 532 -43.70 -5.15 -5.46
CA GLU A 532 -44.70 -4.18 -4.97
C GLU A 532 -44.29 -2.71 -5.22
N ARG A 533 -43.05 -2.44 -5.67
CA ARG A 533 -42.58 -1.07 -5.97
C ARG A 533 -42.47 -0.75 -7.46
N GLN A 534 -42.49 -1.74 -8.35
CA GLN A 534 -42.33 -1.50 -9.79
C GLN A 534 -43.57 -0.98 -10.53
N ASP A 535 -44.69 -0.73 -9.83
CA ASP A 535 -45.90 -0.16 -10.44
C ASP A 535 -45.97 1.39 -10.43
N THR A 536 -44.92 2.10 -9.99
CA THR A 536 -44.88 3.57 -10.14
C THR A 536 -43.49 4.11 -10.44
N ASP A 537 -43.42 4.80 -11.58
CA ASP A 537 -42.43 5.77 -12.07
C ASP A 537 -41.16 5.30 -12.80
N TYR A 538 -41.13 5.72 -14.07
CA TYR A 538 -39.98 5.76 -14.97
C TYR A 538 -39.66 7.23 -15.25
N THR A 539 -38.42 7.69 -14.98
CA THR A 539 -37.56 8.43 -15.94
C THR A 539 -36.22 8.90 -15.35
N LEU A 540 -35.12 8.42 -15.96
CA LEU A 540 -33.82 9.05 -16.29
C LEU A 540 -32.97 9.81 -15.24
N SER A 541 -31.75 9.31 -14.96
CA SER A 541 -30.47 9.96 -15.33
C SER A 541 -29.24 9.13 -14.88
N THR A 542 -28.14 9.34 -15.62
CA THR A 542 -26.91 8.57 -15.82
C THR A 542 -25.83 8.55 -14.72
N ARG A 543 -25.06 7.43 -14.75
CA ARG A 543 -23.62 7.24 -14.42
C ARG A 543 -23.18 7.09 -12.94
N ASN A 544 -23.04 5.83 -12.52
CA ASN A 544 -21.78 5.24 -12.03
C ASN A 544 -21.88 3.71 -12.03
N THR A 545 -21.25 3.06 -13.02
CA THR A 545 -21.27 1.60 -13.20
C THR A 545 -20.10 0.94 -12.46
N TYR A 546 -20.25 0.68 -11.16
CA TYR A 546 -19.39 -0.27 -10.43
C TYR A 546 -20.10 -1.06 -9.30
N GLY A 547 -21.43 -0.91 -9.10
CA GLY A 547 -22.14 -1.53 -7.97
C GLY A 547 -23.11 -2.68 -8.29
N ASN A 548 -23.59 -2.81 -9.53
CA ASN A 548 -24.72 -3.70 -9.86
C ASN A 548 -24.35 -5.04 -10.52
N THR A 549 -23.06 -5.36 -10.68
CA THR A 549 -22.64 -6.58 -11.38
C THR A 549 -22.48 -7.80 -10.48
N ILE A 550 -22.27 -7.63 -9.16
CA ILE A 550 -21.88 -8.76 -8.28
C ILE A 550 -22.97 -9.84 -8.14
N ASP A 551 -24.24 -9.48 -7.97
CA ASP A 551 -25.32 -10.47 -7.79
C ASP A 551 -25.63 -11.26 -9.08
N ASN A 552 -25.44 -10.65 -10.25
CA ASN A 552 -25.53 -11.35 -11.53
C ASN A 552 -24.25 -12.18 -11.79
N ASP A 553 -23.08 -11.69 -11.38
CA ASP A 553 -21.79 -12.34 -11.65
C ASP A 553 -21.55 -13.62 -10.84
N ILE A 554 -22.13 -13.76 -9.63
CA ILE A 554 -22.04 -15.01 -8.83
C ILE A 554 -22.70 -16.17 -9.58
N ASN A 555 -23.79 -15.88 -10.29
CA ASN A 555 -24.42 -16.84 -11.18
C ASN A 555 -23.66 -16.95 -12.51
N ILE A 556 -23.14 -15.86 -13.10
CA ILE A 556 -22.51 -15.90 -14.43
C ILE A 556 -21.15 -16.62 -14.45
N ALA A 557 -20.37 -16.63 -13.35
CA ALA A 557 -19.07 -17.32 -13.33
C ALA A 557 -19.18 -18.86 -13.33
N LEU A 558 -20.34 -19.42 -12.98
CA LEU A 558 -20.61 -20.87 -12.95
C LEU A 558 -21.82 -21.29 -13.80
N ASN A 559 -22.70 -20.36 -14.17
CA ASN A 559 -23.77 -20.50 -15.17
C ASN A 559 -23.45 -19.58 -16.36
N THR A 560 -22.37 -19.82 -17.09
CA THR A 560 -22.04 -19.01 -18.27
C THR A 560 -23.01 -19.30 -19.42
N THR A 561 -23.95 -18.40 -19.73
CA THR A 561 -24.16 -17.92 -21.11
C THR A 561 -24.73 -16.50 -21.13
N GLY A 562 -24.08 -15.63 -21.90
CA GLY A 562 -24.74 -14.49 -22.53
C GLY A 562 -25.28 -14.93 -23.88
N THR A 563 -26.59 -14.90 -24.05
CA THR A 563 -27.39 -14.32 -25.15
C THR A 563 -28.83 -14.81 -25.02
N ASP A 564 -29.77 -13.91 -25.27
CA ASP A 564 -31.21 -14.00 -25.04
C ASP A 564 -31.87 -15.37 -25.17
N GLY A 565 -32.66 -15.73 -24.14
CA GLY A 565 -33.81 -16.63 -24.27
C GLY A 565 -33.61 -18.08 -23.83
N ALA A 566 -33.87 -18.33 -22.53
CA ALA A 566 -34.42 -19.55 -21.91
C ALA A 566 -33.71 -19.83 -20.57
N SER A 567 -34.38 -19.50 -19.47
CA SER A 567 -33.91 -19.76 -18.11
C SER A 567 -34.22 -21.19 -17.68
N ASP A 568 -33.39 -22.16 -18.07
CA ASP A 568 -33.34 -23.44 -17.35
C ASP A 568 -32.32 -23.31 -16.22
N LYS A 569 -32.84 -23.28 -14.99
CA LYS A 569 -32.02 -23.25 -13.77
C LYS A 569 -31.33 -24.61 -13.64
N LEU A 570 -30.03 -24.65 -13.88
CA LEU A 570 -29.19 -25.79 -13.52
C LEU A 570 -29.40 -26.10 -12.03
N THR A 571 -29.68 -27.36 -11.69
CA THR A 571 -29.78 -27.78 -10.29
C THR A 571 -28.38 -27.81 -9.65
N PRO A 572 -28.25 -27.65 -8.32
CA PRO A 572 -26.95 -27.77 -7.65
C PRO A 572 -26.20 -29.09 -7.94
N GLU A 573 -26.93 -30.13 -8.35
CA GLU A 573 -26.43 -31.46 -8.72
C GLU A 573 -25.73 -31.49 -10.10
N GLU A 574 -25.94 -30.49 -10.97
CA GLU A 574 -25.39 -30.46 -12.33
C GLU A 574 -24.03 -29.73 -12.42
N VAL A 575 -23.61 -29.03 -11.36
CA VAL A 575 -22.40 -28.19 -11.36
C VAL A 575 -21.14 -29.03 -11.06
N ARG A 576 -20.28 -29.19 -12.07
CA ARG A 576 -19.09 -30.06 -12.01
C ARG A 576 -17.84 -29.33 -11.50
N GLY A 577 -16.81 -30.09 -11.10
CA GLY A 577 -15.47 -29.58 -10.76
C GLY A 577 -15.13 -29.47 -9.26
N GLY A 578 -16.01 -29.92 -8.38
CA GLY A 578 -15.77 -30.01 -6.93
C GLY A 578 -15.97 -28.70 -6.17
N ASP A 579 -16.08 -28.81 -4.84
CA ASP A 579 -16.29 -27.67 -3.94
C ASP A 579 -15.07 -26.75 -3.84
N ILE A 580 -13.85 -27.27 -3.98
CA ILE A 580 -12.65 -26.44 -3.86
C ILE A 580 -12.56 -25.43 -4.98
N LEU A 581 -12.72 -25.90 -6.23
CA LEU A 581 -12.70 -25.02 -7.40
C LEU A 581 -13.76 -23.92 -7.25
N TYR A 582 -14.95 -24.29 -6.77
CA TYR A 582 -16.02 -23.35 -6.46
C TYR A 582 -15.59 -22.28 -5.45
N VAL A 583 -15.09 -22.69 -4.27
CA VAL A 583 -14.68 -21.76 -3.20
C VAL A 583 -13.57 -20.83 -3.65
N LEU A 584 -12.57 -21.32 -4.39
CA LEU A 584 -11.49 -20.48 -4.90
C LEU A 584 -11.99 -19.44 -5.93
N CYS A 585 -12.94 -19.81 -6.79
CA CYS A 585 -13.59 -18.87 -7.71
C CYS A 585 -14.41 -17.82 -6.95
N VAL A 586 -15.19 -18.22 -5.95
CA VAL A 586 -15.96 -17.31 -5.09
C VAL A 586 -15.04 -16.36 -4.34
N LEU A 587 -13.95 -16.85 -3.74
CA LEU A 587 -12.96 -16.00 -3.09
C LEU A 587 -12.45 -14.92 -4.05
N TRP A 588 -12.02 -15.32 -5.25
CA TRP A 588 -11.50 -14.38 -6.23
C TRP A 588 -12.55 -13.31 -6.58
N GLN A 589 -13.79 -13.72 -6.82
CA GLN A 589 -14.88 -12.79 -7.09
C GLN A 589 -15.06 -11.77 -5.97
N LEU A 590 -15.05 -12.23 -4.71
CA LEU A 590 -15.25 -11.38 -3.56
C LEU A 590 -14.11 -10.38 -3.30
N ILE A 591 -12.89 -10.66 -3.79
CA ILE A 591 -11.71 -9.81 -3.56
C ILE A 591 -11.29 -8.99 -4.79
N SER A 592 -11.61 -9.43 -6.00
CA SER A 592 -11.21 -8.80 -7.27
C SER A 592 -11.52 -7.29 -7.40
N PRO A 593 -12.59 -6.72 -6.79
CA PRO A 593 -12.86 -5.28 -6.91
C PRO A 593 -11.79 -4.38 -6.28
N PHE A 594 -10.94 -4.91 -5.39
CA PHE A 594 -9.96 -4.12 -4.65
C PHE A 594 -8.62 -4.82 -4.42
N TYR A 595 -8.54 -6.15 -4.56
CA TYR A 595 -7.29 -6.88 -4.49
C TYR A 595 -6.52 -6.70 -5.81
N PRO A 596 -5.19 -6.47 -5.79
CA PRO A 596 -4.42 -6.36 -7.02
C PRO A 596 -4.33 -7.72 -7.73
N GLU A 597 -4.69 -7.76 -9.02
CA GLU A 597 -4.80 -9.04 -9.74
C GLU A 597 -3.48 -9.81 -9.81
N TYR A 598 -2.37 -9.10 -9.99
CA TYR A 598 -1.02 -9.68 -10.03
C TYR A 598 -0.51 -10.17 -8.67
N GLU A 599 -1.19 -9.86 -7.56
CA GLU A 599 -0.88 -10.42 -6.24
C GLU A 599 -1.61 -11.73 -5.94
N GLY A 600 -2.63 -12.10 -6.74
CA GLY A 600 -3.42 -13.32 -6.58
C GLY A 600 -2.85 -14.56 -7.27
N TRP A 601 -1.57 -14.56 -7.66
CA TRP A 601 -1.00 -15.58 -8.55
C TRP A 601 -1.18 -17.02 -8.03
N ALA A 602 -1.03 -17.26 -6.72
CA ALA A 602 -1.16 -18.59 -6.12
C ALA A 602 -2.59 -19.12 -6.25
N LEU A 603 -3.58 -18.25 -6.05
CA LEU A 603 -5.00 -18.53 -6.24
C LEU A 603 -5.29 -18.86 -7.72
N HIS A 604 -4.83 -18.03 -8.65
CA HIS A 604 -5.02 -18.25 -10.08
C HIS A 604 -4.38 -19.55 -10.57
N ARG A 605 -3.16 -19.87 -10.10
CA ARG A 605 -2.47 -21.13 -10.38
C ARG A 605 -3.29 -22.32 -9.89
N ALA A 606 -3.73 -22.29 -8.63
CA ALA A 606 -4.51 -23.38 -8.05
C ALA A 606 -5.84 -23.59 -8.79
N ILE A 607 -6.55 -22.51 -9.15
CA ILE A 607 -7.77 -22.60 -9.97
C ILE A 607 -7.48 -23.26 -11.31
N CYS A 608 -6.44 -22.84 -12.03
CA CYS A 608 -6.09 -23.44 -13.31
C CYS A 608 -5.71 -24.94 -13.17
N GLN A 609 -4.99 -25.32 -12.12
CA GLN A 609 -4.65 -26.72 -11.84
C GLN A 609 -5.90 -27.56 -11.51
N LEU A 610 -6.84 -27.04 -10.72
CA LEU A 610 -8.11 -27.71 -10.45
C LEU A 610 -8.96 -27.84 -11.71
N VAL A 611 -8.97 -26.84 -12.61
CA VAL A 611 -9.62 -26.94 -13.92
C VAL A 611 -9.01 -28.06 -14.77
N LEU A 612 -7.70 -28.27 -14.69
CA LEU A 612 -7.05 -29.40 -15.36
C LEU A 612 -7.61 -30.72 -14.85
N PHE A 613 -7.60 -30.92 -13.54
CA PHE A 613 -8.10 -32.16 -12.93
C PHE A 613 -9.58 -32.35 -13.27
N ALA A 614 -10.41 -31.33 -13.05
CA ALA A 614 -11.84 -31.39 -13.32
C ALA A 614 -12.14 -31.67 -14.79
N HIS A 615 -11.44 -31.04 -15.75
CA HIS A 615 -11.71 -31.24 -17.18
C HIS A 615 -11.19 -32.59 -17.71
N THR A 616 -10.07 -33.07 -17.18
CA THR A 616 -9.45 -34.35 -17.60
C THR A 616 -9.94 -35.57 -16.81
N HIS A 617 -10.96 -35.40 -15.97
CA HIS A 617 -11.51 -36.48 -15.15
C HIS A 617 -11.84 -37.74 -15.98
N PRO A 618 -11.45 -38.96 -15.54
CA PRO A 618 -11.65 -40.18 -16.33
C PRO A 618 -13.12 -40.54 -16.47
N ASN A 619 -13.92 -40.30 -15.42
CA ASN A 619 -15.38 -40.36 -15.50
C ASN A 619 -15.92 -39.11 -16.24
N GLU A 620 -16.54 -39.34 -17.41
CA GLU A 620 -17.08 -38.29 -18.27
C GLU A 620 -18.25 -37.52 -17.65
N GLU A 621 -19.05 -38.17 -16.80
CA GLU A 621 -20.17 -37.55 -16.10
C GLU A 621 -19.72 -36.54 -15.04
N ARG A 622 -18.53 -36.76 -14.47
CA ARG A 622 -17.94 -35.87 -13.45
C ARG A 622 -17.06 -34.77 -14.03
N ALA A 623 -16.57 -34.92 -15.27
CA ALA A 623 -15.61 -33.96 -15.78
C ALA A 623 -16.26 -32.64 -16.18
N LEU A 624 -15.56 -31.55 -15.86
CA LEU A 624 -15.94 -30.19 -16.22
C LEU A 624 -16.05 -30.06 -17.76
N PRO A 625 -17.17 -29.56 -18.30
CA PRO A 625 -17.32 -29.46 -19.74
C PRO A 625 -16.39 -28.39 -20.33
N ALA A 626 -16.14 -28.47 -21.64
CA ALA A 626 -15.13 -27.65 -22.30
C ALA A 626 -15.44 -26.15 -22.26
N ALA A 627 -16.72 -25.76 -22.26
CA ALA A 627 -17.12 -24.36 -22.28
C ALA A 627 -16.72 -23.67 -20.98
N GLU A 628 -17.00 -24.30 -19.85
CA GLU A 628 -16.73 -23.85 -18.48
C GLU A 628 -15.23 -23.89 -18.21
N ALA A 629 -14.55 -24.99 -18.58
CA ALA A 629 -13.10 -25.07 -18.50
C ALA A 629 -12.44 -23.92 -19.30
N MET A 630 -12.97 -23.60 -20.47
CA MET A 630 -12.44 -22.51 -21.28
C MET A 630 -12.71 -21.13 -20.67
N ALA A 631 -13.88 -20.91 -20.09
CA ALA A 631 -14.20 -19.66 -19.40
C ALA A 631 -13.23 -19.41 -18.23
N LEU A 632 -13.03 -20.42 -17.37
CA LEU A 632 -12.13 -20.33 -16.23
C LEU A 632 -10.67 -20.14 -16.66
N LEU A 633 -10.20 -20.87 -17.67
CA LEU A 633 -8.83 -20.70 -18.20
C LEU A 633 -8.61 -19.31 -18.81
N ARG A 634 -9.60 -18.74 -19.50
CA ARG A 634 -9.51 -17.35 -20.02
C ARG A 634 -9.41 -16.34 -18.89
N TYR A 635 -10.20 -16.55 -17.86
CA TYR A 635 -10.32 -15.58 -16.78
C TYR A 635 -9.09 -15.59 -15.86
N HIS A 636 -8.59 -16.77 -15.50
CA HIS A 636 -7.49 -16.93 -14.55
C HIS A 636 -6.13 -17.19 -15.21
N GLY A 637 -6.11 -17.73 -16.42
CA GLY A 637 -4.89 -18.15 -17.09
C GLY A 637 -3.95 -17.00 -17.47
N LYS A 638 -4.49 -15.80 -17.73
CA LYS A 638 -3.71 -14.61 -18.08
C LYS A 638 -2.75 -14.12 -16.99
N TYR A 639 -2.90 -14.62 -15.75
CA TYR A 639 -2.04 -14.28 -14.61
C TYR A 639 -0.90 -15.27 -14.40
N LEU A 640 -0.86 -16.38 -15.15
CA LEU A 640 0.21 -17.37 -15.07
C LEU A 640 1.37 -16.96 -15.98
N GLY A 641 2.59 -17.25 -15.54
CA GLY A 641 3.81 -17.07 -16.31
C GLY A 641 3.95 -18.12 -17.43
N PRO A 642 4.76 -17.82 -18.47
CA PRO A 642 4.94 -18.73 -19.61
C PRO A 642 5.43 -20.14 -19.25
N ALA A 643 6.28 -20.25 -18.22
CA ALA A 643 6.78 -21.53 -17.72
C ALA A 643 5.66 -22.39 -17.12
N GLU A 644 4.78 -21.79 -16.31
CA GLU A 644 3.65 -22.47 -15.67
C GLU A 644 2.63 -22.93 -16.70
N ILE A 645 2.31 -22.07 -17.67
CA ILE A 645 1.42 -22.39 -18.80
C ILE A 645 1.98 -23.59 -19.58
N SER A 646 3.29 -23.62 -19.81
CA SER A 646 3.95 -24.72 -20.52
C SER A 646 3.87 -26.04 -19.76
N THR A 647 4.12 -26.01 -18.45
CA THR A 647 3.98 -27.18 -17.57
C THR A 647 2.53 -27.68 -17.52
N TRP A 648 1.57 -26.77 -17.44
CA TRP A 648 0.14 -27.09 -17.46
C TRP A 648 -0.26 -27.79 -18.76
N ILE A 649 0.13 -27.22 -19.92
CA ILE A 649 -0.19 -27.79 -21.25
C ILE A 649 0.48 -29.15 -21.43
N HIS A 650 1.69 -29.33 -20.93
CA HIS A 650 2.38 -30.61 -20.95
C HIS A 650 1.59 -31.66 -20.16
N ALA A 651 1.24 -31.37 -18.91
CA ALA A 651 0.43 -32.26 -18.08
C ALA A 651 -0.92 -32.60 -18.73
N TYR A 652 -1.60 -31.61 -19.33
CA TYR A 652 -2.84 -31.84 -20.07
C TYR A 652 -2.67 -32.82 -21.22
N ASN A 653 -1.64 -32.65 -22.07
CA ASN A 653 -1.45 -33.53 -23.21
C ASN A 653 -1.06 -34.95 -22.82
N MET A 654 -0.34 -35.10 -21.70
CA MET A 654 0.07 -36.39 -21.17
C MET A 654 -1.10 -37.18 -20.58
N HIS A 655 -1.98 -36.50 -19.84
CA HIS A 655 -2.95 -37.16 -18.97
C HIS A 655 -4.42 -36.96 -19.36
N LYS A 656 -4.71 -36.23 -20.44
CA LYS A 656 -6.07 -36.17 -20.98
C LYS A 656 -6.53 -37.58 -21.41
N PRO A 657 -7.82 -37.93 -21.23
CA PRO A 657 -8.34 -39.23 -21.63
C PRO A 657 -8.08 -39.53 -23.12
N THR A 658 -7.62 -40.74 -23.42
CA THR A 658 -7.43 -41.23 -24.79
C THR A 658 -8.70 -41.96 -25.25
N GLY A 659 -9.38 -41.47 -26.29
CA GLY A 659 -10.62 -42.08 -26.81
C GLY A 659 -11.55 -41.10 -27.54
N GLN A 660 -12.70 -41.58 -28.03
CA GLN A 660 -13.74 -40.75 -28.68
C GLN A 660 -14.54 -39.87 -27.70
N ARG A 661 -13.90 -39.36 -26.64
CA ARG A 661 -14.57 -38.47 -25.70
C ARG A 661 -14.85 -37.14 -26.40
N LYS A 662 -16.13 -36.79 -26.56
CA LYS A 662 -16.53 -35.53 -27.18
C LYS A 662 -16.27 -34.39 -26.20
N GLY A 663 -15.82 -33.24 -26.72
CA GLY A 663 -15.68 -32.03 -25.91
C GLY A 663 -14.38 -31.87 -25.11
N LEU A 664 -13.32 -32.62 -25.39
CA LEU A 664 -11.98 -32.29 -24.87
C LEU A 664 -11.39 -31.08 -25.60
N LEU A 665 -10.74 -30.18 -24.87
CA LEU A 665 -10.09 -29.01 -25.45
C LEU A 665 -8.85 -29.39 -26.28
N THR A 666 -8.66 -28.73 -27.42
CA THR A 666 -7.41 -28.84 -28.17
C THR A 666 -6.32 -28.00 -27.49
N SER A 667 -5.05 -28.38 -27.64
CA SER A 667 -3.93 -27.59 -27.12
C SER A 667 -3.90 -26.17 -27.70
N LYS A 668 -4.44 -25.97 -28.92
CA LYS A 668 -4.60 -24.64 -29.54
C LYS A 668 -5.64 -23.79 -28.80
N GLN A 669 -6.78 -24.38 -28.42
CA GLN A 669 -7.81 -23.69 -27.62
C GLN A 669 -7.27 -23.29 -26.25
N ILE A 670 -6.56 -24.20 -25.58
CA ILE A 670 -5.94 -23.94 -24.28
C ILE A 670 -4.91 -22.81 -24.37
N LYS A 671 -3.98 -22.87 -25.34
CA LYS A 671 -2.99 -21.80 -25.55
C LYS A 671 -3.65 -20.45 -25.78
N LYS A 672 -4.74 -20.41 -26.57
CA LYS A 672 -5.50 -19.18 -26.80
C LYS A 672 -6.21 -18.69 -25.53
N ALA A 673 -6.64 -19.58 -24.65
CA ALA A 673 -7.28 -19.19 -23.40
C ALA A 673 -6.29 -18.57 -22.39
N PHE A 674 -5.03 -18.99 -22.39
CA PHE A 674 -4.01 -18.38 -21.53
C PHE A 674 -3.50 -17.01 -22.01
N GLN A 675 -3.91 -16.55 -23.20
CA GLN A 675 -3.48 -15.25 -23.72
C GLN A 675 -4.31 -14.10 -23.12
N PRO A 676 -3.69 -12.96 -22.75
CA PRO A 676 -4.38 -11.79 -22.22
C PRO A 676 -5.45 -11.19 -23.13
#